data_AF-G4HJU1-F1
#
_entry.id   AF-G4HJU1-F1
#
_cell.length_a   1.000
_cell.length_b   1.000
_cell.length_c   1.000
_cell.angle_alpha   90.00
_cell.angle_beta   90.00
_cell.angle_gamma   90.00
#
_symmetry.space_group_name_H-M   'P 1'
#
loop_
_entity.id
_entity.type
_entity.pdbx_description
1 polymer ?
#
loop_
_entity_poly.entity_id
_entity_poly.type
_entity_poly.pdbx_seq_one_letter_code
_entity_poly.pdbx_strand_id
1 'polypeptide(L)'
;MMKQQPVTVKAEKMQRMKHNGKVYLRVGVNYANGGKKVLSDPGFKVQLKSAGGSVFDLVPEDETGASFKIQPGQKRTIYYLAEVPSKLKTDNMMMQFMLEDEALKMTLPVKTFKLPSVTADAPAADYAVKKISVNHLMIETQLKSASVYAENDTGKWSLQFRVKNLGEKSLKLPAYELSIHTNEGYSIPVNAKALANVTLKPLEEKLIDLRADVPLHMKQNMLQLQLTEPAVEGKISFPTAHYKIPYAQEGRSHLGSENIIENDHGTFGVKLSSYQRLPWGDGDQIAARISIRNTKALTVQLPELKAQVKADMRDISSTAQIVIPNDQTTLAPNETVELYVLANVPYSYNFNQLRIELQESSGEDVTRFLSLNTRAVNNVVNQVAAGDSYLIHTPGKKAEVRERMSTVYQDSSSNLIYTELEMASQETRQSMQAQLVAYYKTPDNEYYEAEANQSSVKTSPKGKNLVTVWSKLPLNVNTSQLVLYVGEGVAGRKLTDLEEESTEVIGSINTVGLALNPRAIQPATNLGNVELFPYKLSITRGEARLSEGKDMLNTVIHYNLIRNGDYETGEYEHKLIMEIIDPNGQSTEKTLTLGTDLFIGNNKSYSITVNNNFRNNVSGGGVRINLYDEFQGRRMLIGSQSYPIIYEENQVNKPDSD
;
A
#
# COMPACT_ATOMS: atom_id res chain seq x y z
N MET A 1 -14.92 -14.11 -77.38
CA MET A 1 -15.53 -13.14 -76.44
C MET A 1 -15.52 -13.71 -75.03
N MET A 2 -14.50 -13.41 -74.21
CA MET A 2 -14.52 -13.75 -72.78
C MET A 2 -15.46 -12.77 -72.07
N LYS A 3 -16.51 -13.27 -71.42
CA LYS A 3 -17.39 -12.46 -70.56
C LYS A 3 -16.53 -11.82 -69.47
N GLN A 4 -16.34 -10.50 -69.56
CA GLN A 4 -15.58 -9.73 -68.57
C GLN A 4 -16.24 -9.88 -67.20
N GLN A 5 -15.48 -10.38 -66.23
CA GLN A 5 -15.91 -10.45 -64.84
C GLN A 5 -16.04 -9.01 -64.30
N PRO A 6 -17.16 -8.63 -63.65
CA PRO A 6 -17.34 -7.28 -63.16
C PRO A 6 -16.41 -7.03 -61.95
N VAL A 7 -15.30 -6.33 -62.20
CA VAL A 7 -14.33 -5.91 -61.20
C VAL A 7 -14.26 -4.39 -61.20
N THR A 8 -14.40 -3.78 -60.02
CA THR A 8 -14.15 -2.34 -59.85
C THR A 8 -12.78 -2.16 -59.22
N VAL A 9 -11.94 -1.33 -59.83
CA VAL A 9 -10.60 -0.99 -59.32
C VAL A 9 -10.52 0.51 -59.15
N LYS A 10 -10.04 0.97 -57.99
CA LYS A 10 -9.88 2.39 -57.68
C LYS A 10 -8.60 2.63 -56.88
N ALA A 11 -7.76 3.56 -57.30
CA ALA A 11 -6.69 4.08 -56.46
C ALA A 11 -7.30 5.05 -55.44
N GLU A 12 -7.30 4.66 -54.16
CA GLU A 12 -8.04 5.37 -53.10
C GLU A 12 -7.13 6.13 -52.14
N LYS A 13 -5.85 5.75 -52.04
CA LYS A 13 -4.93 6.34 -51.07
C LYS A 13 -3.55 6.54 -51.67
N MET A 14 -2.92 7.65 -51.31
CA MET A 14 -1.52 7.93 -51.59
C MET A 14 -0.87 8.48 -50.32
N GLN A 15 0.22 7.84 -49.89
CA GLN A 15 1.00 8.21 -48.72
C GLN A 15 2.46 8.43 -49.11
N ARG A 16 3.16 9.26 -48.33
CA ARG A 16 4.57 9.57 -48.52
C ARG A 16 5.32 9.41 -47.20
N MET A 17 6.46 8.73 -47.23
CA MET A 17 7.34 8.56 -46.07
C MET A 17 8.78 8.87 -46.44
N LYS A 18 9.54 9.40 -45.49
CA LYS A 18 11.01 9.49 -45.57
C LYS A 18 11.61 8.41 -44.69
N HIS A 19 12.55 7.62 -45.21
CA HIS A 19 13.22 6.59 -44.45
C HIS A 19 14.66 6.43 -44.98
N ASN A 20 15.67 6.43 -44.09
CA ASN A 20 17.10 6.35 -44.43
C ASN A 20 17.55 7.31 -45.56
N GLY A 21 17.08 8.56 -45.52
CA GLY A 21 17.42 9.58 -46.52
C GLY A 21 16.70 9.43 -47.88
N LYS A 22 15.98 8.34 -48.09
CA LYS A 22 15.16 8.05 -49.27
C LYS A 22 13.69 8.41 -49.02
N VAL A 23 12.93 8.60 -50.09
CA VAL A 23 11.49 8.89 -50.01
C VAL A 23 10.72 7.79 -50.69
N TYR A 24 9.70 7.29 -50.02
CA TYR A 24 8.84 6.22 -50.51
C TYR A 24 7.41 6.74 -50.67
N LEU A 25 6.78 6.39 -51.78
CA LEU A 25 5.35 6.60 -52.01
C LEU A 25 4.63 5.26 -51.94
N ARG A 26 3.55 5.24 -51.17
CA ARG A 26 2.68 4.07 -51.01
C ARG A 26 1.30 4.38 -51.58
N VAL A 27 0.83 3.54 -52.50
CA VAL A 27 -0.44 3.70 -53.21
C VAL A 27 -1.36 2.55 -52.86
N GLY A 28 -2.53 2.86 -52.27
CA GLY A 28 -3.56 1.89 -51.94
C GLY A 28 -4.61 1.77 -53.04
N VAL A 29 -4.78 0.56 -53.56
CA VAL A 29 -5.69 0.24 -54.67
C VAL A 29 -6.79 -0.68 -54.18
N ASN A 30 -8.02 -0.19 -54.15
CA ASN A 30 -9.18 -1.00 -53.78
C ASN A 30 -9.68 -1.79 -55.00
N TYR A 31 -9.81 -3.10 -54.81
CA TYR A 31 -10.41 -4.04 -55.74
C TYR A 31 -11.73 -4.55 -55.14
N ALA A 32 -12.81 -4.46 -55.90
CA ALA A 32 -14.11 -5.02 -55.55
C ALA A 32 -14.52 -6.06 -56.60
N ASN A 33 -14.67 -7.31 -56.17
CA ASN A 33 -15.09 -8.40 -57.04
C ASN A 33 -16.63 -8.54 -57.03
N GLY A 34 -17.30 -7.92 -57.99
CA GLY A 34 -18.75 -8.07 -58.18
C GLY A 34 -19.15 -9.33 -58.94
N GLY A 35 -18.17 -10.16 -59.34
CA GLY A 35 -18.39 -11.38 -60.12
C GLY A 35 -18.76 -12.59 -59.27
N LYS A 36 -19.14 -13.69 -59.94
CA LYS A 36 -19.45 -14.98 -59.31
C LYS A 36 -18.23 -15.91 -59.18
N LYS A 37 -17.05 -15.51 -59.67
CA LYS A 37 -15.80 -16.30 -59.64
C LYS A 37 -14.75 -15.59 -58.78
N VAL A 38 -13.78 -16.33 -58.27
CA VAL A 38 -12.60 -15.74 -57.59
C VAL A 38 -11.84 -14.87 -58.58
N LEU A 39 -11.49 -13.65 -58.18
CA LEU A 39 -10.60 -12.78 -58.94
C LEU A 39 -9.16 -13.11 -58.53
N SER A 40 -8.37 -13.60 -59.46
CA SER A 40 -6.92 -13.80 -59.30
C SER A 40 -6.15 -12.60 -59.86
N ASP A 41 -4.91 -12.41 -59.39
CA ASP A 41 -3.99 -11.39 -59.91
C ASP A 41 -3.84 -11.49 -61.44
N PRO A 42 -4.16 -10.42 -62.19
CA PRO A 42 -4.02 -10.39 -63.63
C PRO A 42 -2.57 -10.26 -64.13
N GLY A 43 -1.58 -10.07 -63.25
CA GLY A 43 -0.16 -10.02 -63.62
C GLY A 43 0.28 -8.72 -64.29
N PHE A 44 -0.43 -7.61 -64.06
CA PHE A 44 -0.06 -6.31 -64.62
C PHE A 44 1.20 -5.76 -63.95
N LYS A 45 2.12 -5.20 -64.75
CA LYS A 45 3.19 -4.32 -64.24
C LYS A 45 2.55 -2.99 -63.82
N VAL A 46 2.92 -2.47 -62.66
CA VAL A 46 2.31 -1.25 -62.11
C VAL A 46 3.35 -0.14 -62.06
N GLN A 47 2.99 1.05 -62.55
CA GLN A 47 3.90 2.19 -62.60
C GLN A 47 3.25 3.46 -62.07
N LEU A 48 4.05 4.29 -61.40
CA LEU A 48 3.73 5.64 -60.97
C LEU A 48 4.31 6.63 -61.96
N LYS A 49 3.46 7.46 -62.58
CA LYS A 49 3.85 8.55 -63.48
C LYS A 49 3.64 9.90 -62.81
N SER A 50 4.71 10.68 -62.69
CA SER A 50 4.66 12.06 -62.19
C SER A 50 4.08 13.02 -63.23
N ALA A 51 3.60 14.19 -62.78
CA ALA A 51 3.14 15.25 -63.68
C ALA A 51 4.25 15.75 -64.63
N GLY A 52 5.52 15.65 -64.22
CA GLY A 52 6.68 15.98 -65.05
C GLY A 52 7.10 14.88 -66.03
N GLY A 53 6.42 13.74 -66.05
CA GLY A 53 6.67 12.64 -66.99
C GLY A 53 7.61 11.54 -66.51
N SER A 54 8.31 11.73 -65.37
CA SER A 54 9.11 10.65 -64.75
C SER A 54 8.24 9.47 -64.32
N VAL A 55 8.75 8.25 -64.51
CA VAL A 55 8.07 6.99 -64.22
C VAL A 55 8.86 6.21 -63.17
N PHE A 56 8.14 5.60 -62.22
CA PHE A 56 8.70 4.77 -61.16
C PHE A 56 7.92 3.46 -61.08
N ASP A 57 8.59 2.32 -61.02
CA ASP A 57 7.91 1.04 -60.86
C ASP A 57 7.31 0.92 -59.45
N LEU A 58 6.09 0.40 -59.39
CA LEU A 58 5.31 0.18 -58.17
C LEU A 58 5.29 -1.31 -57.86
N VAL A 59 5.85 -1.66 -56.72
CA VAL A 59 5.98 -3.05 -56.25
C VAL A 59 4.93 -3.33 -55.17
N PRO A 60 4.18 -4.45 -55.21
CA PRO A 60 3.25 -4.81 -54.14
C PRO A 60 3.97 -4.93 -52.79
N GLU A 61 3.41 -4.38 -51.72
CA GLU A 61 4.02 -4.46 -50.38
C GLU A 61 4.04 -5.90 -49.83
N ASP A 62 3.08 -6.72 -50.23
CA ASP A 62 2.97 -8.14 -49.92
C ASP A 62 3.72 -9.00 -50.96
N GLU A 63 5.04 -8.83 -51.14
CA GLU A 63 5.87 -9.70 -52.02
C GLU A 63 6.10 -11.12 -51.46
N THR A 64 5.04 -11.82 -51.05
CA THR A 64 5.05 -13.27 -51.27
C THR A 64 4.55 -13.44 -52.68
N GLY A 65 5.26 -14.13 -53.58
CA GLY A 65 4.86 -14.34 -54.99
C GLY A 65 3.50 -15.06 -55.23
N ALA A 66 2.59 -15.05 -54.25
CA ALA A 66 1.20 -15.41 -54.37
C ALA A 66 0.42 -14.29 -55.06
N SER A 67 0.00 -14.56 -56.29
CA SER A 67 -1.13 -13.89 -56.94
C SER A 67 -2.25 -13.64 -55.90
N PHE A 68 -2.66 -12.39 -55.70
CA PHE A 68 -3.77 -12.10 -54.79
C PHE A 68 -5.07 -12.78 -55.29
N LYS A 69 -5.88 -13.27 -54.36
CA LYS A 69 -7.21 -13.84 -54.63
C LYS A 69 -8.27 -13.05 -53.87
N ILE A 70 -9.33 -12.64 -54.56
CA ILE A 70 -10.46 -11.90 -53.99
C ILE A 70 -11.73 -12.69 -54.28
N GLN A 71 -12.43 -13.12 -53.23
CA GLN A 71 -13.63 -13.94 -53.34
C GLN A 71 -14.80 -13.16 -53.97
N PRO A 72 -15.80 -13.83 -54.57
CA PRO A 72 -17.05 -13.20 -54.99
C PRO A 72 -17.67 -12.34 -53.89
N GLY A 73 -18.02 -11.09 -54.21
CA GLY A 73 -18.61 -10.13 -53.26
C GLY A 73 -17.62 -9.46 -52.31
N GLN A 74 -16.35 -9.88 -52.29
CA GLN A 74 -15.34 -9.33 -51.40
C GLN A 74 -14.71 -8.04 -51.98
N LYS A 75 -14.32 -7.13 -51.08
CA LYS A 75 -13.45 -5.99 -51.37
C LYS A 75 -12.11 -6.18 -50.69
N ARG A 76 -11.01 -5.82 -51.36
CA ARG A 76 -9.65 -5.89 -50.82
C ARG A 76 -8.83 -4.71 -51.32
N THR A 77 -8.06 -4.09 -50.44
CA THR A 77 -7.08 -3.07 -50.82
C THR A 77 -5.70 -3.70 -50.92
N ILE A 78 -5.01 -3.45 -52.03
CA ILE A 78 -3.60 -3.85 -52.26
C ILE A 78 -2.76 -2.58 -52.23
N TYR A 79 -1.65 -2.61 -51.49
CA TYR A 79 -0.72 -1.48 -51.41
C TYR A 79 0.49 -1.74 -52.30
N TYR A 80 0.90 -0.71 -53.04
CA TYR A 80 2.08 -0.69 -53.88
C TYR A 80 3.05 0.39 -53.43
N LEU A 81 4.35 0.17 -53.60
CA LEU A 81 5.41 0.99 -53.07
C LEU A 81 6.41 1.36 -54.16
N ALA A 82 6.87 2.61 -54.16
CA ALA A 82 7.90 3.12 -55.06
C ALA A 82 8.88 4.01 -54.30
N GLU A 83 10.19 3.83 -54.54
CA GLU A 83 11.21 4.80 -54.13
C GLU A 83 11.21 5.98 -55.11
N VAL A 84 11.22 7.20 -54.57
CA VAL A 84 11.20 8.43 -55.37
C VAL A 84 12.21 9.47 -54.86
N PRO A 85 12.64 10.40 -55.72
CA PRO A 85 13.47 11.52 -55.30
C PRO A 85 12.79 12.42 -54.25
N SER A 86 13.58 12.93 -53.30
CA SER A 86 13.07 13.74 -52.19
C SER A 86 12.39 15.05 -52.59
N LYS A 87 12.75 15.61 -53.75
CA LYS A 87 12.19 16.85 -54.31
C LYS A 87 11.03 16.62 -55.30
N LEU A 88 10.58 15.37 -55.48
CA LEU A 88 9.51 15.06 -56.42
C LEU A 88 8.20 15.74 -55.99
N LYS A 89 7.61 16.53 -56.89
CA LYS A 89 6.26 17.08 -56.72
C LYS A 89 5.24 15.97 -56.90
N THR A 90 4.33 15.82 -55.94
CA THR A 90 3.34 14.73 -55.91
C THR A 90 1.98 15.11 -56.46
N ASP A 91 1.81 16.35 -56.91
CA ASP A 91 0.56 16.83 -57.50
C ASP A 91 0.29 16.15 -58.85
N ASN A 92 -0.97 15.79 -59.10
CA ASN A 92 -1.44 15.21 -60.37
C ASN A 92 -0.70 13.95 -60.83
N MET A 93 -0.20 13.14 -59.89
CA MET A 93 0.38 11.84 -60.21
C MET A 93 -0.67 10.86 -60.74
N MET A 94 -0.24 9.96 -61.61
CA MET A 94 -1.07 8.91 -62.18
C MET A 94 -0.46 7.54 -61.90
N MET A 95 -1.31 6.56 -61.64
CA MET A 95 -0.93 5.16 -61.55
C MET A 95 -1.38 4.44 -62.82
N GLN A 96 -0.48 3.67 -63.42
CA GLN A 96 -0.71 2.98 -64.69
C GLN A 96 -0.54 1.47 -64.51
N PHE A 97 -1.52 0.71 -64.98
CA PHE A 97 -1.38 -0.73 -65.20
C PHE A 97 -0.89 -0.96 -66.61
N MET A 98 0.16 -1.73 -66.73
CA MET A 98 0.92 -1.98 -67.94
C MET A 98 0.83 -3.48 -68.25
N LEU A 99 0.50 -3.81 -69.50
CA LEU A 99 0.52 -5.17 -70.00
C LEU A 99 1.59 -5.27 -71.08
N GLU A 100 2.34 -6.37 -71.07
CA GLU A 100 3.31 -6.67 -72.10
C GLU A 100 2.61 -7.25 -73.32
N ASP A 101 2.78 -6.61 -74.47
CA ASP A 101 2.29 -7.10 -75.74
C ASP A 101 3.40 -7.95 -76.38
N GLU A 102 3.23 -9.28 -76.35
CA GLU A 102 4.22 -10.22 -76.87
C GLU A 102 4.46 -10.07 -78.38
N ALA A 103 3.45 -9.60 -79.13
CA ALA A 103 3.57 -9.42 -80.57
C ALA A 103 4.38 -8.17 -80.92
N LEU A 104 4.21 -7.09 -80.15
CA LEU A 104 4.91 -5.82 -80.36
C LEU A 104 6.22 -5.71 -79.57
N LYS A 105 6.47 -6.61 -78.62
CA LYS A 105 7.58 -6.52 -77.65
C LYS A 105 7.63 -5.17 -76.92
N MET A 106 6.46 -4.63 -76.60
CA MET A 106 6.29 -3.33 -75.96
C MET A 106 5.33 -3.43 -74.79
N THR A 107 5.51 -2.61 -73.76
CA THR A 107 4.60 -2.54 -72.62
C THR A 107 3.61 -1.40 -72.81
N LEU A 108 2.31 -1.70 -72.84
CA LEU A 108 1.25 -0.73 -73.11
C LEU A 108 0.40 -0.46 -71.86
N PRO A 109 0.00 0.80 -71.60
CA PRO A 109 -0.90 1.13 -70.49
C PRO A 109 -2.32 0.65 -70.81
N VAL A 110 -2.80 -0.35 -70.06
CA VAL A 110 -4.17 -0.88 -70.18
C VAL A 110 -5.17 -0.12 -69.32
N LYS A 111 -4.71 0.51 -68.23
CA LYS A 111 -5.54 1.36 -67.38
C LYS A 111 -4.71 2.43 -66.70
N THR A 112 -5.27 3.63 -66.55
CA THR A 112 -4.65 4.73 -65.82
C THR A 112 -5.63 5.28 -64.79
N PHE A 113 -5.14 5.52 -63.59
CA PHE A 113 -5.88 6.08 -62.47
C PHE A 113 -5.22 7.39 -62.04
N LYS A 114 -6.02 8.46 -61.89
CA LYS A 114 -5.55 9.65 -61.20
C LYS A 114 -5.41 9.34 -59.72
N LEU A 115 -4.26 9.66 -59.15
CA LEU A 115 -4.05 9.48 -57.71
C LEU A 115 -4.66 10.65 -56.94
N PRO A 116 -5.20 10.40 -55.73
CA PRO A 116 -5.54 11.48 -54.82
C PRO A 116 -4.27 12.23 -54.41
N SER A 117 -4.43 13.46 -53.94
CA SER A 117 -3.33 14.19 -53.29
C SER A 117 -2.74 13.35 -52.15
N VAL A 118 -1.43 13.47 -51.94
CA VAL A 118 -0.75 12.80 -50.83
C VAL A 118 -1.44 13.20 -49.54
N THR A 119 -2.07 12.23 -48.91
CA THR A 119 -2.61 12.38 -47.56
C THR A 119 -1.43 12.45 -46.61
N ALA A 120 -1.23 13.61 -45.98
CA ALA A 120 -0.40 13.65 -44.78
C ALA A 120 -1.04 12.70 -43.75
N ASP A 121 -0.24 11.86 -43.11
CA ASP A 121 -0.73 11.01 -42.03
C ASP A 121 -1.02 11.93 -40.83
N ALA A 122 -2.22 12.49 -40.80
CA ALA A 122 -2.63 13.36 -39.73
C ALA A 122 -2.86 12.50 -38.48
N PRO A 123 -2.28 12.88 -37.32
CA PRO A 123 -2.53 12.16 -36.09
C PRO A 123 -4.00 12.25 -35.73
N ALA A 124 -4.53 11.15 -35.18
CA ALA A 124 -5.86 11.15 -34.59
C ALA A 124 -5.93 12.30 -33.57
N ALA A 125 -7.05 13.03 -33.59
CA ALA A 125 -7.32 14.07 -32.62
C ALA A 125 -7.34 13.51 -31.19
N ASP A 126 -7.30 14.41 -30.21
CA ASP A 126 -7.21 14.03 -28.81
C ASP A 126 -8.31 13.05 -28.43
N TYR A 127 -7.90 11.88 -27.94
CA TYR A 127 -8.75 10.76 -27.57
C TYR A 127 -9.69 10.23 -28.68
N ALA A 128 -9.43 10.54 -29.95
CA ALA A 128 -10.25 10.07 -31.06
C ALA A 128 -10.02 8.58 -31.37
N VAL A 129 -11.11 7.86 -31.65
CA VAL A 129 -11.05 6.47 -32.12
C VAL A 129 -10.63 6.45 -33.59
N LYS A 130 -9.57 5.69 -33.90
CA LYS A 130 -9.13 5.41 -35.28
C LYS A 130 -9.46 3.95 -35.61
N LYS A 131 -9.93 3.70 -36.83
CA LYS A 131 -10.15 2.34 -37.33
C LYS A 131 -8.99 1.94 -38.22
N ILE A 132 -8.35 0.83 -37.90
CA ILE A 132 -7.26 0.27 -38.70
C ILE A 132 -7.58 -1.16 -39.12
N SER A 133 -7.01 -1.61 -40.22
CA SER A 133 -7.19 -2.96 -40.75
C SER A 133 -5.95 -3.78 -40.46
N VAL A 134 -6.11 -4.91 -39.78
CA VAL A 134 -5.04 -5.83 -39.39
C VAL A 134 -5.43 -7.22 -39.86
N ASN A 135 -4.61 -7.86 -40.70
CA ASN A 135 -4.93 -9.16 -41.32
C ASN A 135 -6.33 -9.20 -41.95
N HIS A 136 -6.70 -8.12 -42.66
CA HIS A 136 -8.01 -7.91 -43.30
C HIS A 136 -9.21 -7.85 -42.34
N LEU A 137 -8.99 -7.80 -41.03
CA LEU A 137 -10.01 -7.57 -40.00
C LEU A 137 -9.90 -6.14 -39.48
N MET A 138 -11.04 -5.50 -39.23
CA MET A 138 -11.09 -4.13 -38.71
C MET A 138 -10.99 -4.13 -37.19
N ILE A 139 -10.15 -3.24 -36.66
CA ILE A 139 -10.06 -2.96 -35.23
C ILE A 139 -10.22 -1.46 -34.98
N GLU A 140 -10.69 -1.13 -33.78
CA GLU A 140 -10.66 0.22 -33.22
C GLU A 140 -9.45 0.37 -32.32
N THR A 141 -8.78 1.50 -32.44
CA THR A 141 -7.62 1.88 -31.65
C THR A 141 -7.78 3.31 -31.17
N GLN A 142 -7.41 3.58 -29.93
CA GLN A 142 -7.61 4.89 -29.30
C GLN A 142 -6.56 5.09 -28.20
N LEU A 143 -5.91 6.25 -28.17
CA LEU A 143 -5.24 6.71 -26.95
C LEU A 143 -6.32 7.22 -26.01
N LYS A 144 -6.64 6.51 -24.93
CA LYS A 144 -7.77 6.80 -24.04
C LYS A 144 -7.42 7.81 -22.95
N SER A 145 -6.19 7.74 -22.44
CA SER A 145 -5.67 8.71 -21.47
C SER A 145 -4.16 8.87 -21.63
N ALA A 146 -3.65 10.01 -21.17
CA ALA A 146 -2.23 10.32 -21.11
C ALA A 146 -1.98 11.16 -19.86
N SER A 147 -0.89 10.90 -19.16
CA SER A 147 -0.43 11.72 -18.04
C SER A 147 1.08 11.74 -17.98
N VAL A 148 1.65 12.87 -17.55
CA VAL A 148 3.10 13.04 -17.40
C VAL A 148 3.47 13.62 -16.05
N TYR A 149 4.59 13.15 -15.50
CA TYR A 149 5.29 13.80 -14.40
C TYR A 149 6.77 13.96 -14.74
N ALA A 150 7.43 14.93 -14.10
CA ALA A 150 8.86 15.17 -14.28
C ALA A 150 9.68 14.40 -13.23
N GLU A 151 10.76 13.76 -13.67
CA GLU A 151 11.73 13.08 -12.81
C GLU A 151 13.10 13.05 -13.54
N ASN A 152 14.19 13.43 -12.86
CA ASN A 152 15.56 13.36 -13.43
C ASN A 152 15.68 13.99 -14.84
N ASP A 153 15.20 15.23 -15.01
CA ASP A 153 15.15 15.94 -16.31
C ASP A 153 14.40 15.20 -17.44
N THR A 154 13.57 14.22 -17.05
CA THR A 154 12.80 13.37 -17.96
C THR A 154 11.31 13.46 -17.64
N GLY A 155 10.48 13.64 -18.66
CA GLY A 155 9.04 13.47 -18.60
C GLY A 155 8.70 11.99 -18.64
N LYS A 156 8.21 11.46 -17.53
CA LYS A 156 7.73 10.08 -17.38
C LYS A 156 6.27 10.03 -17.82
N TRP A 157 6.04 9.54 -19.04
CA TRP A 157 4.72 9.44 -19.64
C TRP A 157 4.08 8.09 -19.33
N SER A 158 2.83 8.16 -18.84
CA SER A 158 1.92 7.02 -18.73
C SER A 158 0.77 7.23 -19.71
N LEU A 159 0.58 6.28 -20.63
CA LEU A 159 -0.41 6.34 -21.69
C LEU A 159 -1.29 5.09 -21.61
N GLN A 160 -2.62 5.24 -21.75
CA GLN A 160 -3.52 4.10 -21.83
C GLN A 160 -4.05 3.96 -23.26
N PHE A 161 -3.67 2.88 -23.93
CA PHE A 161 -4.04 2.59 -25.31
C PHE A 161 -5.12 1.51 -25.36
N ARG A 162 -6.27 1.84 -25.93
CA ARG A 162 -7.41 0.94 -26.09
C ARG A 162 -7.36 0.29 -27.47
N VAL A 163 -7.55 -1.02 -27.52
CA VAL A 163 -7.72 -1.78 -28.76
C VAL A 163 -8.99 -2.63 -28.67
N LYS A 164 -9.84 -2.60 -29.71
CA LYS A 164 -11.06 -3.40 -29.79
C LYS A 164 -11.20 -4.09 -31.13
N ASN A 165 -11.49 -5.40 -31.09
CA ASN A 165 -11.79 -6.17 -32.29
C ASN A 165 -13.22 -5.88 -32.77
N LEU A 166 -13.41 -5.49 -34.03
CA LEU A 166 -14.75 -5.32 -34.62
C LEU A 166 -15.20 -6.55 -35.42
N GLY A 167 -14.33 -7.54 -35.59
CA GLY A 167 -14.62 -8.76 -36.34
C GLY A 167 -15.33 -9.83 -35.50
N GLU A 168 -15.95 -10.77 -36.20
CA GLU A 168 -16.58 -11.97 -35.64
C GLU A 168 -15.58 -13.11 -35.38
N LYS A 169 -14.30 -12.91 -35.72
CA LYS A 169 -13.22 -13.88 -35.57
C LYS A 169 -12.17 -13.35 -34.60
N SER A 170 -11.53 -14.28 -33.88
CA SER A 170 -10.35 -13.96 -33.08
C SER A 170 -9.23 -13.41 -33.96
N LEU A 171 -8.54 -12.37 -33.48
CA LEU A 171 -7.44 -11.71 -34.18
C LEU A 171 -6.23 -11.65 -33.26
N LYS A 172 -5.11 -12.21 -33.72
CA LYS A 172 -3.79 -11.98 -33.10
C LYS A 172 -3.20 -10.70 -33.68
N LEU A 173 -2.89 -9.73 -32.82
CA LEU A 173 -2.24 -8.49 -33.23
C LEU A 173 -0.78 -8.76 -33.63
N PRO A 174 -0.27 -8.12 -34.69
CA PRO A 174 1.16 -8.00 -34.94
C PRO A 174 1.88 -7.46 -33.71
N ALA A 175 3.16 -7.82 -33.56
CA ALA A 175 4.05 -7.22 -32.56
C ALA A 175 4.41 -5.80 -32.99
N TYR A 176 3.44 -4.89 -32.91
CA TYR A 176 3.62 -3.50 -33.31
C TYR A 176 4.73 -2.84 -32.49
N GLU A 177 5.55 -2.05 -33.16
CA GLU A 177 6.52 -1.16 -32.54
C GLU A 177 5.85 0.19 -32.27
N LEU A 178 5.91 0.64 -31.01
CA LEU A 178 5.39 1.92 -30.58
C LEU A 178 6.54 2.88 -30.28
N SER A 179 6.40 4.11 -30.75
CA SER A 179 7.36 5.18 -30.50
C SER A 179 6.65 6.51 -30.27
N ILE A 180 7.24 7.37 -29.44
CA ILE A 180 6.86 8.78 -29.34
C ILE A 180 7.67 9.56 -30.36
N HIS A 181 6.96 10.18 -31.31
CA HIS A 181 7.51 11.15 -32.23
C HIS A 181 7.42 12.54 -31.61
N THR A 182 8.56 13.23 -31.56
CA THR A 182 8.67 14.59 -31.04
C THR A 182 8.63 15.59 -32.20
N ASN A 183 8.25 16.83 -31.89
CA ASN A 183 8.21 17.89 -32.91
C ASN A 183 9.59 18.22 -33.49
N GLU A 184 10.65 17.90 -32.74
CA GLU A 184 12.05 18.05 -33.13
C GLU A 184 12.51 16.95 -34.10
N GLY A 185 11.69 15.92 -34.34
CA GLY A 185 11.95 14.84 -35.29
C GLY A 185 12.62 13.60 -34.68
N TYR A 186 12.68 13.49 -33.36
CA TYR A 186 13.15 12.29 -32.67
C TYR A 186 12.04 11.26 -32.53
N SER A 187 12.43 9.99 -32.53
CA SER A 187 11.55 8.84 -32.31
C SER A 187 12.05 8.08 -31.08
N ILE A 188 11.32 8.19 -29.97
CA ILE A 188 11.67 7.59 -28.68
C ILE A 188 10.89 6.28 -28.53
N PRO A 189 11.53 5.13 -28.25
CA PRO A 189 10.82 3.86 -28.09
C PRO A 189 9.87 3.90 -26.89
N VAL A 190 8.69 3.29 -27.05
CA VAL A 190 7.72 3.09 -25.98
C VAL A 190 7.85 1.65 -25.50
N ASN A 191 7.81 1.43 -24.18
CA ASN A 191 7.70 0.07 -23.66
C ASN A 191 6.31 -0.49 -23.98
N ALA A 192 6.25 -1.35 -25.00
CA ALA A 192 5.02 -1.96 -25.51
C ALA A 192 5.02 -3.49 -25.36
N LYS A 193 5.74 -4.05 -24.38
CA LYS A 193 5.75 -5.50 -24.11
C LYS A 193 4.34 -6.08 -23.97
N ALA A 194 3.44 -5.34 -23.31
CA ALA A 194 2.04 -5.72 -23.13
C ALA A 194 1.25 -5.87 -24.45
N LEU A 195 1.75 -5.33 -25.58
CA LEU A 195 1.13 -5.47 -26.90
C LEU A 195 1.69 -6.67 -27.70
N ALA A 196 2.92 -7.12 -27.38
CA ALA A 196 3.54 -8.25 -28.05
C ALA A 196 2.81 -9.53 -27.65
N ASN A 197 2.03 -10.12 -28.58
CA ASN A 197 1.18 -11.32 -28.42
C ASN A 197 -0.26 -11.10 -27.96
N VAL A 198 -0.79 -9.88 -28.05
CA VAL A 198 -2.21 -9.66 -27.76
C VAL A 198 -3.09 -10.39 -28.79
N THR A 199 -3.92 -11.30 -28.28
CA THR A 199 -5.03 -11.90 -29.04
C THR A 199 -6.34 -11.31 -28.53
N LEU A 200 -7.18 -10.89 -29.48
CA LEU A 200 -8.50 -10.31 -29.23
C LEU A 200 -9.58 -11.26 -29.78
N LYS A 201 -10.42 -11.77 -28.90
CA LYS A 201 -11.67 -12.48 -29.23
C LYS A 201 -12.63 -11.54 -29.98
N PRO A 202 -13.66 -12.09 -30.63
CA PRO A 202 -14.68 -11.28 -31.28
C PRO A 202 -15.27 -10.24 -30.32
N LEU A 203 -15.33 -8.99 -30.75
CA LEU A 203 -15.85 -7.85 -29.97
C LEU A 203 -15.09 -7.52 -28.66
N GLU A 204 -13.98 -8.21 -28.38
CA GLU A 204 -13.17 -7.99 -27.17
C GLU A 204 -12.45 -6.64 -27.25
N GLU A 205 -12.42 -5.98 -26.10
CA GLU A 205 -11.71 -4.72 -25.84
C GLU A 205 -10.64 -4.96 -24.79
N LYS A 206 -9.46 -4.40 -25.00
CA LYS A 206 -8.35 -4.39 -24.03
C LYS A 206 -7.82 -2.98 -23.86
N LEU A 207 -7.47 -2.63 -22.62
CA LEU A 207 -6.67 -1.45 -22.32
C LEU A 207 -5.22 -1.89 -22.17
N ILE A 208 -4.29 -1.06 -22.61
CA ILE A 208 -2.87 -1.37 -22.63
C ILE A 208 -2.15 -0.18 -22.07
N ASP A 209 -1.54 -0.35 -20.91
CA ASP A 209 -0.71 0.68 -20.30
C ASP A 209 0.67 0.70 -20.97
N LEU A 210 1.04 1.87 -21.46
CA LEU A 210 2.30 2.14 -22.12
C LEU A 210 3.08 3.18 -21.31
N ARG A 211 4.40 2.99 -21.26
CA ARG A 211 5.32 3.90 -20.56
C ARG A 211 6.41 4.39 -21.51
N ALA A 212 6.75 5.66 -21.39
CA ALA A 212 7.83 6.27 -22.16
C ALA A 212 8.53 7.38 -21.39
N ASP A 213 9.82 7.51 -21.67
CA ASP A 213 10.71 8.48 -21.03
C ASP A 213 11.12 9.52 -22.08
N VAL A 214 10.63 10.75 -21.95
CA VAL A 214 10.86 11.83 -22.91
C VAL A 214 11.63 12.97 -22.23
N PRO A 215 12.85 13.33 -22.67
CA PRO A 215 13.60 14.42 -22.05
C PRO A 215 12.82 15.74 -21.97
N LEU A 216 12.85 16.43 -20.82
CA LEU A 216 12.01 17.61 -20.56
C LEU A 216 12.32 18.81 -21.47
N HIS A 217 13.54 18.89 -22.02
CA HIS A 217 13.92 19.93 -22.99
C HIS A 217 13.19 19.82 -24.34
N MET A 218 12.53 18.68 -24.63
CA MET A 218 11.68 18.50 -25.81
C MET A 218 10.28 19.07 -25.57
N LYS A 219 9.57 19.44 -26.65
CA LYS A 219 8.20 19.98 -26.58
C LYS A 219 7.17 18.92 -26.16
N GLN A 220 7.01 18.77 -24.84
CA GLN A 220 6.12 17.80 -24.19
C GLN A 220 4.65 17.88 -24.64
N ASN A 221 4.20 19.06 -25.08
CA ASN A 221 2.81 19.29 -25.52
C ASN A 221 2.56 19.04 -27.02
N MET A 222 3.58 18.60 -27.76
CA MET A 222 3.49 18.33 -29.21
C MET A 222 3.86 16.89 -29.56
N LEU A 223 3.83 15.98 -28.58
CA LEU A 223 4.19 14.57 -28.75
C LEU A 223 3.11 13.79 -29.50
N GLN A 224 3.53 12.79 -30.26
CA GLN A 224 2.62 11.89 -30.98
C GLN A 224 3.02 10.44 -30.75
N LEU A 225 2.04 9.58 -30.45
CA LEU A 225 2.25 8.14 -30.39
C LEU A 225 2.14 7.58 -31.81
N GLN A 226 3.22 6.99 -32.31
CA GLN A 226 3.27 6.30 -33.60
C GLN A 226 3.22 4.79 -33.39
N LEU A 227 2.33 4.13 -34.14
CA LEU A 227 2.18 2.69 -34.23
C LEU A 227 2.70 2.19 -35.57
N THR A 228 3.66 1.27 -35.57
CA THR A 228 4.32 0.76 -36.78
C THR A 228 4.32 -0.77 -36.78
N GLU A 229 3.99 -1.41 -37.91
CA GLU A 229 4.10 -2.88 -38.00
C GLU A 229 5.57 -3.30 -37.92
N PRO A 230 5.86 -4.49 -37.37
CA PRO A 230 7.24 -4.97 -37.24
C PRO A 230 7.92 -5.00 -38.62
N ALA A 231 9.16 -4.53 -38.68
CA ALA A 231 9.92 -4.54 -39.91
C ALA A 231 10.14 -6.00 -40.38
N VAL A 232 9.84 -6.27 -41.65
CA VAL A 232 10.16 -7.54 -42.31
C VAL A 232 11.39 -7.30 -43.17
N GLU A 233 12.36 -8.22 -43.13
CA GLU A 233 13.59 -8.11 -43.90
C GLU A 233 13.29 -7.87 -45.40
N GLY A 234 13.94 -6.85 -45.98
CA GLY A 234 13.69 -6.42 -47.36
C GLY A 234 12.43 -5.57 -47.58
N LYS A 235 11.60 -5.34 -46.56
CA LYS A 235 10.37 -4.52 -46.65
C LYS A 235 10.45 -3.23 -45.83
N ILE A 236 9.79 -2.20 -46.32
CA ILE A 236 9.70 -0.90 -45.66
C ILE A 236 8.39 -0.85 -44.89
N SER A 237 8.47 -0.73 -43.57
CA SER A 237 7.28 -0.62 -42.72
C SER A 237 6.77 0.83 -42.68
N PHE A 238 5.50 1.02 -43.02
CA PHE A 238 4.82 2.30 -42.90
C PHE A 238 4.12 2.40 -41.54
N PRO A 239 4.09 3.58 -40.90
CA PRO A 239 3.24 3.82 -39.76
C PRO A 239 1.80 3.42 -40.07
N THR A 240 1.20 2.64 -39.18
CA THR A 240 -0.19 2.22 -39.28
C THR A 240 -1.12 3.29 -38.72
N ALA A 241 -0.67 4.00 -37.67
CA ALA A 241 -1.42 5.08 -37.06
C ALA A 241 -0.54 6.04 -36.25
N HIS A 242 -0.99 7.29 -36.16
CA HIS A 242 -0.50 8.30 -35.23
C HIS A 242 -1.63 8.80 -34.34
N TYR A 243 -1.33 9.10 -33.09
CA TYR A 243 -2.25 9.71 -32.11
C TYR A 243 -1.57 10.91 -31.47
N LYS A 244 -2.28 12.03 -31.35
CA LYS A 244 -1.80 13.14 -30.51
C LYS A 244 -1.76 12.68 -29.06
N ILE A 245 -0.66 12.99 -28.36
CA ILE A 245 -0.56 12.77 -26.92
C ILE A 245 -0.92 14.10 -26.23
N PRO A 246 -2.11 14.23 -25.63
CA PRO A 246 -2.49 15.44 -24.92
C PRO A 246 -1.61 15.62 -23.69
N TYR A 247 -1.15 16.85 -23.48
CA TYR A 247 -0.40 17.20 -22.28
C TYR A 247 -1.34 17.31 -21.08
N ALA A 248 -1.28 16.32 -20.21
CA ALA A 248 -1.94 16.36 -18.91
C ALA A 248 -0.88 16.04 -17.85
N GLN A 249 -0.61 16.99 -16.95
CA GLN A 249 0.19 16.68 -15.77
C GLN A 249 -0.56 15.65 -14.93
N GLU A 250 0.16 14.68 -14.39
CA GLU A 250 -0.41 13.72 -13.46
C GLU A 250 -1.05 14.48 -12.28
N GLY A 251 -2.35 14.24 -12.08
CA GLY A 251 -3.13 14.94 -11.06
C GLY A 251 -2.59 14.67 -9.66
N ARG A 252 -2.75 15.66 -8.78
CA ARG A 252 -2.44 15.47 -7.35
C ARG A 252 -3.56 14.66 -6.71
N SER A 253 -3.19 13.58 -6.04
CA SER A 253 -4.06 12.90 -5.11
C SER A 253 -4.22 13.77 -3.87
N HIS A 254 -5.30 14.56 -3.85
CA HIS A 254 -5.66 15.33 -2.67
C HIS A 254 -6.06 14.36 -1.55
N LEU A 255 -5.51 14.59 -0.35
CA LEU A 255 -5.89 13.83 0.84
C LEU A 255 -7.40 13.94 1.02
N GLY A 256 -8.07 12.80 1.19
CA GLY A 256 -9.51 12.78 1.40
C GLY A 256 -10.37 12.73 0.13
N SER A 257 -9.81 13.05 -1.06
CA SER A 257 -10.56 13.11 -2.32
C SER A 257 -10.51 11.79 -3.08
N GLU A 258 -11.67 11.37 -3.58
CA GLU A 258 -11.78 10.20 -4.45
C GLU A 258 -11.54 10.57 -5.91
N ASN A 259 -10.75 9.76 -6.61
CA ASN A 259 -10.49 9.84 -8.04
C ASN A 259 -10.94 8.54 -8.70
N ILE A 260 -11.52 8.62 -9.90
CA ILE A 260 -11.88 7.44 -10.67
C ILE A 260 -10.69 7.00 -11.53
N ILE A 261 -10.32 5.73 -11.42
CA ILE A 261 -9.34 5.08 -12.30
C ILE A 261 -10.01 3.97 -13.09
N GLU A 262 -9.50 3.71 -14.28
CA GLU A 262 -9.94 2.59 -15.11
C GLU A 262 -8.71 1.82 -15.60
N ASN A 263 -8.74 0.50 -15.45
CA ASN A 263 -7.71 -0.43 -15.90
C ASN A 263 -8.37 -1.73 -16.37
N ASP A 264 -7.57 -2.74 -16.74
CA ASP A 264 -8.06 -4.03 -17.24
C ASP A 264 -8.89 -4.82 -16.21
N HIS A 265 -8.75 -4.53 -14.92
CA HIS A 265 -9.54 -5.16 -13.85
C HIS A 265 -10.89 -4.47 -13.64
N GLY A 266 -10.97 -3.19 -13.98
CA GLY A 266 -12.23 -2.45 -14.00
C GLY A 266 -12.10 -0.98 -13.68
N THR A 267 -13.17 -0.44 -13.11
CA THR A 267 -13.28 0.99 -12.79
C THR A 267 -13.41 1.13 -11.29
N PHE A 268 -12.49 1.87 -10.69
CA PHE A 268 -12.36 1.97 -9.24
C PHE A 268 -12.37 3.43 -8.78
N GLY A 269 -13.06 3.70 -7.68
CA GLY A 269 -12.89 4.92 -6.91
C GLY A 269 -11.71 4.74 -5.96
N VAL A 270 -10.70 5.59 -6.08
CA VAL A 270 -9.48 5.50 -5.28
C VAL A 270 -9.26 6.79 -4.52
N LYS A 271 -8.98 6.68 -3.23
CA LYS A 271 -8.77 7.81 -2.34
C LYS A 271 -7.57 7.54 -1.43
N LEU A 272 -6.69 8.52 -1.32
CA LEU A 272 -5.67 8.57 -0.28
C LEU A 272 -6.35 9.11 0.99
N SER A 273 -6.74 8.21 1.89
CA SER A 273 -7.55 8.51 3.07
C SER A 273 -6.75 9.19 4.17
N SER A 274 -5.53 8.71 4.44
CA SER A 274 -4.62 9.31 5.41
C SER A 274 -3.16 9.04 5.04
N TYR A 275 -2.29 9.84 5.64
CA TYR A 275 -0.84 9.70 5.58
C TYR A 275 -0.29 9.96 6.98
N GLN A 276 0.60 9.11 7.47
CA GLN A 276 1.28 9.30 8.74
C GLN A 276 2.78 9.05 8.55
N ARG A 277 3.61 9.88 9.17
CA ARG A 277 5.04 9.64 9.32
C ARG A 277 5.30 9.44 10.80
N LEU A 278 5.73 8.25 11.17
CA LEU A 278 5.82 7.79 12.55
C LEU A 278 7.25 7.31 12.82
N PRO A 279 7.86 7.63 13.97
CA PRO A 279 9.12 7.04 14.37
C PRO A 279 9.02 5.51 14.42
N TRP A 280 10.02 4.83 13.87
CA TRP A 280 10.12 3.37 13.92
C TRP A 280 11.59 2.92 13.89
N GLY A 281 12.08 2.38 15.00
CA GLY A 281 13.48 2.00 15.15
C GLY A 281 14.43 3.20 14.94
N ASP A 282 15.38 3.05 14.03
CA ASP A 282 16.38 4.07 13.67
C ASP A 282 15.95 5.01 12.53
N GLY A 283 14.67 4.95 12.12
CA GLY A 283 14.12 5.76 11.06
C GLY A 283 12.67 6.18 11.32
N ASP A 284 11.98 6.57 10.25
CA ASP A 284 10.56 6.82 10.26
C ASP A 284 9.85 5.84 9.31
N GLN A 285 8.72 5.33 9.75
CA GLN A 285 7.76 4.65 8.91
C GLN A 285 6.76 5.65 8.33
N ILE A 286 6.54 5.55 7.03
CA ILE A 286 5.43 6.15 6.31
C ILE A 286 4.29 5.15 6.30
N ALA A 287 3.11 5.54 6.76
CA ALA A 287 1.87 4.77 6.65
C ALA A 287 0.82 5.55 5.85
N ALA A 288 0.54 5.09 4.62
CA ALA A 288 -0.45 5.68 3.74
C ALA A 288 -1.68 4.76 3.63
N ARG A 289 -2.84 5.26 4.06
CA ARG A 289 -4.11 4.55 3.96
C ARG A 289 -4.79 4.87 2.64
N ILE A 290 -5.07 3.86 1.84
CA ILE A 290 -5.69 3.97 0.52
C ILE A 290 -7.00 3.17 0.53
N SER A 291 -8.10 3.82 0.16
CA SER A 291 -9.38 3.15 -0.05
C SER A 291 -9.61 2.90 -1.54
N ILE A 292 -9.98 1.67 -1.90
CA ILE A 292 -10.32 1.26 -3.27
C ILE A 292 -11.75 0.75 -3.29
N ARG A 293 -12.61 1.44 -4.04
CA ARG A 293 -14.04 1.15 -4.19
C ARG A 293 -14.36 0.62 -5.58
N ASN A 294 -15.08 -0.50 -5.66
CA ASN A 294 -15.58 -0.99 -6.95
C ASN A 294 -16.78 -0.15 -7.40
N THR A 295 -16.67 0.48 -8.58
CA THR A 295 -17.75 1.32 -9.13
C THR A 295 -18.66 0.58 -10.13
N LYS A 296 -18.32 -0.67 -10.46
CA LYS A 296 -19.10 -1.50 -11.38
C LYS A 296 -20.27 -2.18 -10.66
N ALA A 297 -21.26 -2.59 -11.45
CA ALA A 297 -22.40 -3.37 -10.99
C ALA A 297 -22.11 -4.87 -10.77
N LEU A 298 -20.88 -5.32 -11.06
CA LEU A 298 -20.44 -6.71 -10.89
C LEU A 298 -19.29 -6.77 -9.88
N THR A 299 -19.17 -7.90 -9.20
CA THR A 299 -18.03 -8.18 -8.32
C THR A 299 -16.73 -8.23 -9.11
N VAL A 300 -15.67 -7.66 -8.54
CA VAL A 300 -14.32 -7.63 -9.13
C VAL A 300 -13.34 -8.30 -8.16
N GLN A 301 -12.44 -9.12 -8.71
CA GLN A 301 -11.29 -9.66 -7.99
C GLN A 301 -10.14 -8.66 -8.07
N LEU A 302 -9.55 -8.30 -6.93
CA LEU A 302 -8.31 -7.54 -6.89
C LEU A 302 -7.12 -8.46 -7.18
N PRO A 303 -6.18 -8.04 -8.04
CA PRO A 303 -4.95 -8.78 -8.26
C PRO A 303 -4.03 -8.72 -7.04
N GLU A 304 -2.99 -9.55 -7.03
CA GLU A 304 -1.94 -9.44 -6.01
C GLU A 304 -1.09 -8.18 -6.25
N LEU A 305 -1.24 -7.21 -5.36
CA LEU A 305 -0.56 -5.92 -5.47
C LEU A 305 0.78 -5.91 -4.73
N LYS A 306 1.74 -5.20 -5.34
CA LYS A 306 3.01 -4.74 -4.78
C LYS A 306 3.07 -3.22 -4.85
N ALA A 307 3.72 -2.58 -3.88
CA ALA A 307 3.86 -1.14 -3.84
C ALA A 307 5.26 -0.72 -4.32
N GLN A 308 5.32 0.28 -5.18
CA GLN A 308 6.51 1.09 -5.42
C GLN A 308 6.30 2.45 -4.79
N VAL A 309 7.23 2.87 -3.94
CA VAL A 309 7.10 4.09 -3.13
C VAL A 309 8.33 4.96 -3.36
N LYS A 310 8.09 6.22 -3.72
CA LYS A 310 9.13 7.24 -3.84
C LYS A 310 8.82 8.44 -2.96
N ALA A 311 9.82 8.87 -2.20
CA ALA A 311 9.81 10.12 -1.46
C ALA A 311 10.70 11.13 -2.22
N ASP A 312 10.08 12.15 -2.83
CA ASP A 312 10.68 12.98 -3.87
C ASP A 312 11.33 12.13 -4.98
N MET A 313 12.66 12.12 -5.04
CA MET A 313 13.45 11.35 -6.01
C MET A 313 14.01 10.05 -5.44
N ARG A 314 13.87 9.84 -4.13
CA ARG A 314 14.40 8.66 -3.45
C ARG A 314 13.43 7.51 -3.56
N ASP A 315 13.90 6.42 -4.14
CA ASP A 315 13.18 5.15 -4.16
C ASP A 315 13.32 4.47 -2.78
N ILE A 316 12.19 4.23 -2.13
CA ILE A 316 12.10 3.52 -0.84
C ILE A 316 11.30 2.22 -0.98
N SER A 317 11.07 1.76 -2.21
CA SER A 317 10.26 0.57 -2.53
C SER A 317 10.83 -0.73 -1.94
N SER A 318 12.13 -0.79 -1.64
CA SER A 318 12.75 -1.97 -1.00
C SER A 318 12.21 -2.25 0.40
N THR A 319 11.67 -1.24 1.07
CA THR A 319 11.04 -1.34 2.40
C THR A 319 9.52 -1.34 2.33
N ALA A 320 8.96 -1.23 1.11
CA ALA A 320 7.54 -1.00 0.93
C ALA A 320 6.74 -2.30 1.12
N GLN A 321 5.68 -2.22 1.91
CA GLN A 321 4.78 -3.33 2.18
C GLN A 321 3.32 -2.91 2.09
N ILE A 322 2.46 -3.84 1.67
CA ILE A 322 1.00 -3.63 1.63
C ILE A 322 0.38 -4.47 2.73
N VAL A 323 -0.39 -3.81 3.59
CA VAL A 323 -1.21 -4.45 4.62
C VAL A 323 -2.68 -4.30 4.24
N ILE A 324 -3.40 -5.42 4.18
CA ILE A 324 -4.85 -5.44 3.96
C ILE A 324 -5.47 -6.08 5.20
N PRO A 325 -5.96 -5.30 6.19
CA PRO A 325 -6.32 -5.84 7.50
C PRO A 325 -7.38 -6.96 7.49
N ASN A 326 -8.23 -7.01 6.47
CA ASN A 326 -9.31 -8.00 6.35
C ASN A 326 -9.02 -9.11 5.32
N ASP A 327 -7.82 -9.13 4.72
CA ASP A 327 -7.45 -10.02 3.62
C ASP A 327 -8.49 -10.05 2.46
N GLN A 328 -9.21 -8.94 2.29
CA GLN A 328 -10.27 -8.84 1.30
C GLN A 328 -9.69 -8.73 -0.10
N THR A 329 -9.92 -9.75 -0.91
CA THR A 329 -9.44 -9.80 -2.30
C THR A 329 -10.55 -9.66 -3.34
N THR A 330 -11.82 -9.65 -2.92
CA THR A 330 -12.98 -9.41 -3.80
C THR A 330 -13.74 -8.17 -3.36
N LEU A 331 -14.26 -7.43 -4.34
CA LEU A 331 -15.09 -6.25 -4.13
C LEU A 331 -16.43 -6.41 -4.86
N ALA A 332 -17.51 -6.58 -4.11
CA ALA A 332 -18.88 -6.47 -4.61
C ALA A 332 -19.18 -5.05 -5.13
N PRO A 333 -20.31 -4.83 -5.83
CA PRO A 333 -20.69 -3.51 -6.31
C PRO A 333 -20.74 -2.47 -5.19
N ASN A 334 -20.05 -1.33 -5.37
CA ASN A 334 -19.87 -0.25 -4.39
C ASN A 334 -19.12 -0.64 -3.10
N GLU A 335 -18.60 -1.85 -3.01
CA GLU A 335 -17.79 -2.27 -1.87
C GLU A 335 -16.41 -1.61 -1.91
N THR A 336 -15.88 -1.31 -0.72
CA THR A 336 -14.60 -0.61 -0.54
C THR A 336 -13.68 -1.45 0.32
N VAL A 337 -12.46 -1.68 -0.15
CA VAL A 337 -11.36 -2.19 0.68
C VAL A 337 -10.47 -1.03 1.13
N GLU A 338 -9.96 -1.13 2.35
CA GLU A 338 -8.93 -0.26 2.89
C GLU A 338 -7.62 -1.05 2.91
N LEU A 339 -6.58 -0.48 2.31
CA LEU A 339 -5.22 -1.01 2.36
C LEU A 339 -4.26 0.05 2.89
N TYR A 340 -3.17 -0.40 3.49
CA TYR A 340 -2.12 0.46 4.01
C TYR A 340 -0.84 0.16 3.25
N VAL A 341 -0.18 1.20 2.75
CA VAL A 341 1.17 1.11 2.19
C VAL A 341 2.13 1.64 3.23
N LEU A 342 3.00 0.76 3.70
CA LEU A 342 4.06 1.07 4.64
C LEU A 342 5.38 1.18 3.90
N ALA A 343 6.23 2.14 4.26
CA ALA A 343 7.59 2.24 3.73
C ALA A 343 8.47 2.98 4.73
N ASN A 344 9.74 2.60 4.86
CA ASN A 344 10.66 3.21 5.82
C ASN A 344 11.54 4.24 5.13
N VAL A 345 11.84 5.31 5.85
CA VAL A 345 12.68 6.42 5.40
C VAL A 345 13.58 6.87 6.55
N PRO A 346 14.84 7.27 6.30
CA PRO A 346 15.68 7.78 7.38
C PRO A 346 15.04 9.00 8.07
N TYR A 347 15.11 9.07 9.41
CA TYR A 347 14.43 10.13 10.17
C TYR A 347 14.89 11.54 9.78
N SER A 348 16.15 11.69 9.37
CA SER A 348 16.74 12.97 8.95
C SER A 348 16.34 13.39 7.53
N TYR A 349 15.69 12.51 6.76
CA TYR A 349 15.31 12.80 5.38
C TYR A 349 14.01 13.59 5.34
N ASN A 350 14.07 14.80 4.79
CA ASN A 350 12.89 15.61 4.50
C ASN A 350 12.52 15.46 3.03
N PHE A 351 11.24 15.27 2.76
CA PHE A 351 10.70 15.21 1.41
C PHE A 351 9.39 15.99 1.33
N ASN A 352 9.07 16.50 0.15
CA ASN A 352 7.87 17.33 -0.07
C ASN A 352 6.81 16.64 -0.91
N GLN A 353 7.14 15.50 -1.51
CA GLN A 353 6.26 14.73 -2.37
C GLN A 353 6.39 13.24 -2.07
N LEU A 354 5.24 12.56 -1.99
CA LEU A 354 5.16 11.11 -1.90
C LEU A 354 4.42 10.58 -3.12
N ARG A 355 5.06 9.64 -3.83
CA ARG A 355 4.47 8.89 -4.93
C ARG A 355 4.32 7.43 -4.52
N ILE A 356 3.13 6.89 -4.68
CA ILE A 356 2.81 5.48 -4.43
C ILE A 356 2.22 4.90 -5.71
N GLU A 357 2.87 3.90 -6.28
CA GLU A 357 2.33 3.10 -7.37
C GLU A 357 2.00 1.70 -6.87
N LEU A 358 0.77 1.25 -7.07
CA LEU A 358 0.43 -0.16 -6.87
C LEU A 358 0.52 -0.86 -8.21
N GLN A 359 1.19 -2.00 -8.23
CA GLN A 359 1.52 -2.75 -9.44
C GLN A 359 1.23 -4.24 -9.20
N GLU A 360 0.82 -4.93 -10.24
CA GLU A 360 0.76 -6.39 -10.25
C GLU A 360 1.94 -6.93 -11.06
N SER A 361 2.38 -8.14 -10.76
CA SER A 361 3.45 -8.81 -11.51
C SER A 361 2.96 -10.16 -12.01
N SER A 362 3.09 -10.40 -13.31
CA SER A 362 2.81 -11.68 -13.95
C SER A 362 4.06 -12.16 -14.68
N GLY A 363 4.91 -12.93 -13.99
CA GLY A 363 6.23 -13.30 -14.50
C GLY A 363 7.17 -12.08 -14.51
N GLU A 364 7.77 -11.79 -15.68
CA GLU A 364 8.60 -10.58 -15.88
C GLU A 364 7.78 -9.33 -16.18
N ASP A 365 6.49 -9.47 -16.48
CA ASP A 365 5.63 -8.35 -16.84
C ASP A 365 5.07 -7.67 -15.58
N VAL A 366 5.26 -6.36 -15.50
CA VAL A 366 4.79 -5.51 -14.40
C VAL A 366 3.82 -4.48 -14.93
N THR A 367 2.55 -4.60 -14.54
CA THR A 367 1.47 -3.69 -14.95
C THR A 367 1.07 -2.80 -13.78
N ARG A 368 0.79 -1.53 -14.08
CA ARG A 368 0.40 -0.55 -13.07
C ARG A 368 -1.09 -0.70 -12.78
N PHE A 369 -1.44 -0.93 -11.52
CA PHE A 369 -2.84 -0.93 -11.09
C PHE A 369 -3.33 0.50 -10.83
N LEU A 370 -2.57 1.28 -10.05
CA LEU A 370 -2.86 2.70 -9.77
C LEU A 370 -1.60 3.49 -9.44
N SER A 371 -1.70 4.82 -9.52
CA SER A 371 -0.66 5.77 -9.10
C SER A 371 -1.31 6.87 -8.26
N LEU A 372 -0.70 7.18 -7.11
CA LEU A 372 -1.06 8.29 -6.25
C LEU A 372 0.15 9.18 -6.06
N ASN A 373 -0.09 10.49 -6.03
CA ASN A 373 0.94 11.49 -5.80
C ASN A 373 0.41 12.60 -4.90
N THR A 374 1.06 12.83 -3.76
CA THR A 374 0.66 13.86 -2.81
C THR A 374 1.84 14.75 -2.40
N ARG A 375 1.55 16.04 -2.20
CA ARG A 375 2.44 16.99 -1.51
C ARG A 375 1.96 17.34 -0.11
N ALA A 376 0.81 16.82 0.29
CA ALA A 376 0.28 16.95 1.64
C ALA A 376 0.97 15.92 2.56
N VAL A 377 2.29 16.03 2.66
CA VAL A 377 3.16 15.16 3.49
C VAL A 377 3.35 15.72 4.91
N ASN A 378 2.76 16.87 5.21
CA ASN A 378 2.68 17.44 6.56
C ASN A 378 1.31 17.08 7.16
N ASN A 379 1.11 15.83 7.55
CA ASN A 379 -0.12 15.45 8.24
C ASN A 379 0.11 15.31 9.74
N VAL A 380 -0.83 15.85 10.52
CA VAL A 380 -0.81 15.78 11.98
C VAL A 380 -1.55 14.51 12.39
N VAL A 381 -0.91 13.69 13.21
CA VAL A 381 -1.54 12.51 13.82
C VAL A 381 -2.72 12.98 14.69
N ASN A 382 -3.87 12.33 14.57
CA ASN A 382 -5.07 12.67 15.34
C ASN A 382 -4.76 12.65 16.85
N GLN A 383 -5.23 13.66 17.57
CA GLN A 383 -5.00 13.81 19.01
C GLN A 383 -6.29 13.55 19.78
N VAL A 384 -6.19 12.80 20.87
CA VAL A 384 -7.27 12.44 21.78
C VAL A 384 -6.95 13.06 23.14
N ALA A 385 -7.92 13.75 23.74
CA ALA A 385 -7.71 14.40 25.03
C ALA A 385 -7.59 13.39 26.17
N ALA A 386 -6.98 13.80 27.28
CA ALA A 386 -6.78 12.92 28.41
C ALA A 386 -8.12 12.51 29.04
N GLY A 387 -8.27 11.20 29.30
CA GLY A 387 -9.52 10.60 29.78
C GLY A 387 -10.57 10.30 28.71
N ASP A 388 -10.41 10.80 27.48
CA ASP A 388 -11.26 10.42 26.34
C ASP A 388 -10.84 9.05 25.76
N SER A 389 -11.70 8.50 24.91
CA SER A 389 -11.44 7.26 24.18
C SER A 389 -11.31 7.47 22.68
N TYR A 390 -10.65 6.53 22.01
CA TYR A 390 -10.66 6.44 20.56
C TYR A 390 -11.14 5.07 20.10
N LEU A 391 -11.57 5.00 18.83
CA LEU A 391 -12.12 3.79 18.24
C LEU A 391 -11.14 3.19 17.23
N ILE A 392 -10.90 1.90 17.38
CA ILE A 392 -10.32 1.05 16.34
C ILE A 392 -11.49 0.57 15.47
N HIS A 393 -11.45 0.94 14.20
CA HIS A 393 -12.50 0.60 13.23
C HIS A 393 -12.16 -0.59 12.35
N THR A 394 -10.98 -1.19 12.54
CA THR A 394 -10.51 -2.32 11.74
C THR A 394 -11.44 -3.52 11.89
N PRO A 395 -12.09 -3.98 10.81
CA PRO A 395 -13.06 -5.07 10.90
C PRO A 395 -12.43 -6.35 11.47
N GLY A 396 -13.14 -7.00 12.40
CA GLY A 396 -12.64 -8.19 13.11
C GLY A 396 -11.84 -7.85 14.38
N LYS A 397 -11.33 -6.62 14.51
CA LYS A 397 -10.58 -6.14 15.67
C LYS A 397 -11.14 -4.81 16.22
N LYS A 398 -12.44 -4.54 16.04
CA LYS A 398 -13.07 -3.29 16.51
C LYS A 398 -13.00 -3.18 18.02
N ALA A 399 -12.52 -2.05 18.51
CA ALA A 399 -12.36 -1.81 19.94
C ALA A 399 -12.47 -0.32 20.28
N GLU A 400 -12.80 -0.04 21.53
CA GLU A 400 -12.66 1.27 22.14
C GLU A 400 -11.47 1.25 23.10
N VAL A 401 -10.54 2.19 22.95
CA VAL A 401 -9.32 2.26 23.76
C VAL A 401 -9.30 3.58 24.53
N ARG A 402 -8.98 3.53 25.82
CA ARG A 402 -8.84 4.72 26.69
C ARG A 402 -7.77 4.52 27.75
N GLU A 403 -7.21 5.63 28.25
CA GLU A 403 -6.36 5.62 29.44
C GLU A 403 -7.18 5.21 30.66
N ARG A 404 -6.71 4.17 31.38
CA ARG A 404 -7.21 3.82 32.72
C ARG A 404 -6.42 4.58 33.77
N MET A 405 -5.09 4.55 33.65
CA MET A 405 -4.16 5.13 34.61
C MET A 405 -2.79 5.37 33.95
N SER A 406 -2.11 6.46 34.31
CA SER A 406 -0.68 6.62 34.07
C SER A 406 0.02 7.03 35.36
N THR A 407 1.20 6.47 35.63
CA THR A 407 2.04 6.80 36.79
C THR A 407 3.52 6.72 36.42
N VAL A 408 4.38 7.27 37.27
CA VAL A 408 5.82 7.32 37.05
C VAL A 408 6.54 6.69 38.24
N TYR A 409 7.32 5.63 37.97
CA TYR A 409 8.25 5.08 38.95
C TYR A 409 9.55 5.87 38.89
N GLN A 410 9.81 6.64 39.93
CA GLN A 410 11.01 7.44 40.06
C GLN A 410 12.18 6.58 40.56
N ASP A 411 13.36 6.81 40.00
CA ASP A 411 14.63 6.24 40.47
C ASP A 411 15.75 7.29 40.34
N SER A 412 16.88 7.06 41.00
CA SER A 412 18.07 7.91 41.00
C SER A 412 18.74 8.07 39.62
N SER A 413 18.52 7.11 38.70
CA SER A 413 19.22 7.07 37.40
C SER A 413 18.35 7.54 36.23
N SER A 414 17.06 7.23 36.29
CA SER A 414 16.08 7.44 35.23
C SER A 414 14.68 7.30 35.82
N ASN A 415 13.65 7.73 35.11
CA ASN A 415 12.25 7.48 35.46
C ASN A 415 11.69 6.35 34.58
N LEU A 416 10.60 5.71 35.00
CA LEU A 416 9.82 4.79 34.17
C LEU A 416 8.38 5.26 34.14
N ILE A 417 7.91 5.68 32.96
CA ILE A 417 6.49 5.95 32.75
C ILE A 417 5.78 4.61 32.54
N TYR A 418 4.66 4.42 33.23
CA TYR A 418 3.82 3.24 33.13
C TYR A 418 2.38 3.70 32.91
N THR A 419 1.75 3.15 31.88
CA THR A 419 0.40 3.49 31.45
C THR A 419 -0.43 2.22 31.29
N GLU A 420 -1.65 2.25 31.77
CA GLU A 420 -2.64 1.20 31.60
C GLU A 420 -3.73 1.71 30.67
N LEU A 421 -4.02 0.93 29.63
CA LEU A 421 -5.08 1.17 28.68
C LEU A 421 -6.19 0.12 28.87
N GLU A 422 -7.43 0.58 28.93
CA GLU A 422 -8.59 -0.28 28.78
C GLU A 422 -8.94 -0.38 27.30
N MET A 423 -8.88 -1.59 26.74
CA MET A 423 -9.30 -1.91 25.38
C MET A 423 -10.57 -2.76 25.43
N ALA A 424 -11.72 -2.15 25.17
CA ALA A 424 -13.02 -2.81 25.20
C ALA A 424 -13.45 -3.24 23.79
N SER A 425 -13.74 -4.54 23.62
CA SER A 425 -14.15 -5.09 22.33
C SER A 425 -15.51 -4.54 21.89
N GLN A 426 -15.57 -4.04 20.66
CA GLN A 426 -16.82 -3.63 19.99
C GLN A 426 -17.28 -4.66 18.96
N GLU A 427 -16.67 -5.84 18.92
CA GLU A 427 -17.10 -6.94 18.06
C GLU A 427 -18.36 -7.63 18.60
N THR A 428 -19.14 -8.20 17.68
CA THR A 428 -20.37 -8.95 18.02
C THR A 428 -20.11 -10.42 18.36
N ARG A 429 -18.87 -10.88 18.15
CA ARG A 429 -18.39 -12.25 18.41
C ARG A 429 -17.05 -12.19 19.14
N GLN A 430 -16.64 -13.32 19.72
CA GLN A 430 -15.30 -13.43 20.28
C GLN A 430 -14.26 -13.22 19.17
N SER A 431 -13.28 -12.35 19.40
CA SER A 431 -12.20 -12.07 18.45
C SER A 431 -10.90 -11.74 19.17
N MET A 432 -9.79 -11.91 18.47
CA MET A 432 -8.52 -11.37 18.94
C MET A 432 -8.53 -9.85 18.78
N GLN A 433 -8.05 -9.15 19.80
CA GLN A 433 -7.87 -7.70 19.74
C GLN A 433 -6.66 -7.35 18.86
N ALA A 434 -6.62 -6.12 18.35
CA ALA A 434 -5.42 -5.64 17.67
C ALA A 434 -4.24 -5.60 18.64
N GLN A 435 -3.06 -6.02 18.19
CA GLN A 435 -1.84 -5.77 18.96
C GLN A 435 -1.57 -4.28 18.94
N LEU A 436 -1.39 -3.68 20.10
CA LEU A 436 -1.04 -2.27 20.23
C LEU A 436 0.47 -2.14 20.30
N VAL A 437 1.01 -1.19 19.54
CA VAL A 437 2.38 -0.71 19.66
C VAL A 437 2.36 0.78 19.96
N ALA A 438 3.33 1.24 20.74
CA ALA A 438 3.30 2.60 21.23
C ALA A 438 4.67 3.22 21.45
N TYR A 439 4.68 4.55 21.53
CA TYR A 439 5.81 5.35 21.99
C TYR A 439 5.30 6.59 22.73
N TYR A 440 6.10 7.09 23.67
CA TYR A 440 5.84 8.35 24.35
C TYR A 440 6.52 9.49 23.60
N LYS A 441 5.83 10.63 23.49
CA LYS A 441 6.35 11.83 22.83
C LYS A 441 6.29 13.04 23.77
N THR A 442 7.39 13.80 23.82
CA THR A 442 7.45 15.09 24.54
C THR A 442 6.99 16.26 23.66
N PRO A 443 6.63 17.42 24.26
CA PRO A 443 6.35 18.64 23.49
C PRO A 443 7.52 19.09 22.59
N ASP A 444 8.74 18.74 22.97
CA ASP A 444 9.98 19.08 22.24
C ASP A 444 10.29 18.10 21.08
N ASN A 445 9.36 17.20 20.74
CA ASN A 445 9.50 16.13 19.73
C ASN A 445 10.62 15.12 20.05
N GLU A 446 10.82 14.79 21.32
CA GLU A 446 11.61 13.61 21.71
C GLU A 446 10.69 12.38 21.76
N TYR A 447 11.19 11.23 21.34
CA TYR A 447 10.43 10.00 21.19
C TYR A 447 11.05 8.89 22.03
N TYR A 448 10.22 8.16 22.77
CA TYR A 448 10.63 7.04 23.60
C TYR A 448 9.78 5.82 23.27
N GLU A 449 10.38 4.85 22.60
CA GLU A 449 9.73 3.58 22.29
C GLU A 449 9.21 2.92 23.57
N ALA A 450 8.02 2.33 23.49
CA ALA A 450 7.36 1.70 24.63
C ALA A 450 7.16 0.21 24.39
N GLU A 451 7.37 -0.56 25.45
CA GLU A 451 6.97 -1.96 25.51
C GLU A 451 5.48 -2.02 25.85
N ALA A 452 4.76 -2.96 25.23
CA ALA A 452 3.33 -3.19 25.47
C ALA A 452 3.07 -4.66 25.80
N ASN A 453 2.33 -4.91 26.87
CA ASN A 453 1.91 -6.24 27.29
C ASN A 453 0.38 -6.30 27.33
N GLN A 454 -0.17 -7.35 26.71
CA GLN A 454 -1.59 -7.53 26.46
C GLN A 454 -1.95 -9.02 26.40
N SER A 455 -3.23 -9.34 26.65
CA SER A 455 -3.66 -10.74 26.58
C SER A 455 -3.67 -11.27 25.15
N SER A 456 -3.11 -12.46 24.93
CA SER A 456 -3.20 -13.21 23.67
C SER A 456 -4.55 -13.94 23.49
N VAL A 457 -5.41 -13.94 24.51
CA VAL A 457 -6.70 -14.64 24.49
C VAL A 457 -7.76 -13.85 23.73
N LYS A 458 -8.64 -14.56 23.01
CA LYS A 458 -9.80 -13.98 22.33
C LYS A 458 -10.73 -13.29 23.33
N THR A 459 -11.02 -12.02 23.08
CA THR A 459 -11.89 -11.20 23.91
C THR A 459 -13.35 -11.37 23.50
N SER A 460 -14.25 -11.50 24.47
CA SER A 460 -15.69 -11.60 24.24
C SER A 460 -16.32 -10.28 23.79
N PRO A 461 -17.53 -10.30 23.21
CA PRO A 461 -18.26 -9.06 22.91
C PRO A 461 -18.39 -8.19 24.16
N LYS A 462 -17.97 -6.92 24.09
CA LYS A 462 -17.88 -6.00 25.25
C LYS A 462 -16.91 -6.42 26.36
N GLY A 463 -16.15 -7.49 26.16
CA GLY A 463 -15.06 -7.88 27.06
C GLY A 463 -13.96 -6.82 27.05
N LYS A 464 -13.26 -6.69 28.18
CA LYS A 464 -12.20 -5.70 28.36
C LYS A 464 -10.86 -6.40 28.41
N ASN A 465 -9.88 -5.80 27.75
CA ASN A 465 -8.47 -6.19 27.84
C ASN A 465 -7.72 -5.06 28.54
N LEU A 466 -6.86 -5.42 29.50
CA LEU A 466 -5.91 -4.49 30.08
C LEU A 466 -4.60 -4.57 29.30
N VAL A 467 -4.24 -3.48 28.65
CA VAL A 467 -2.95 -3.33 27.98
C VAL A 467 -2.07 -2.44 28.83
N THR A 468 -0.90 -2.94 29.24
CA THR A 468 0.09 -2.17 29.99
C THR A 468 1.19 -1.70 29.03
N VAL A 469 1.59 -0.44 29.14
CA VAL A 469 2.54 0.21 28.24
C VAL A 469 3.57 0.99 29.05
N TRP A 470 4.86 0.79 28.82
CA TRP A 470 5.89 1.47 29.61
C TRP A 470 7.15 1.81 28.81
N SER A 471 7.88 2.82 29.30
CA SER A 471 9.18 3.20 28.74
C SER A 471 10.08 3.83 29.79
N LYS A 472 11.40 3.65 29.64
CA LYS A 472 12.42 4.29 30.48
C LYS A 472 12.70 5.69 29.95
N LEU A 473 12.63 6.67 30.84
CA LEU A 473 12.80 8.09 30.52
C LEU A 473 13.99 8.69 31.27
N PRO A 474 14.78 9.57 30.65
CA PRO A 474 15.75 10.41 31.37
C PRO A 474 15.10 11.26 32.48
N LEU A 475 15.86 11.61 33.52
CA LEU A 475 15.34 12.37 34.67
C LEU A 475 14.87 13.79 34.32
N ASN A 476 15.38 14.37 33.24
CA ASN A 476 15.02 15.71 32.78
C ASN A 476 13.70 15.75 31.97
N VAL A 477 13.12 14.61 31.63
CA VAL A 477 11.85 14.56 30.88
C VAL A 477 10.70 14.96 31.78
N ASN A 478 9.95 15.98 31.37
CA ASN A 478 8.71 16.36 32.04
C ASN A 478 7.57 15.37 31.68
N THR A 479 7.26 14.47 32.60
CA THR A 479 6.26 13.42 32.39
C THR A 479 4.82 13.94 32.32
N SER A 480 4.53 15.12 32.87
CA SER A 480 3.17 15.70 32.91
C SER A 480 2.63 16.16 31.55
N GLN A 481 3.50 16.27 30.54
CA GLN A 481 3.17 16.75 29.20
C GLN A 481 3.37 15.68 28.12
N LEU A 482 3.55 14.42 28.53
CA LEU A 482 3.73 13.32 27.59
C LEU A 482 2.42 12.98 26.89
N VAL A 483 2.55 12.67 25.60
CA VAL A 483 1.48 12.09 24.78
C VAL A 483 1.90 10.67 24.42
N LEU A 484 1.02 9.70 24.67
CA LEU A 484 1.22 8.33 24.24
C LEU A 484 0.70 8.16 22.82
N TYR A 485 1.57 7.86 21.86
CA TYR A 485 1.17 7.52 20.52
C TYR A 485 0.93 6.02 20.45
N VAL A 486 -0.30 5.60 20.16
CA VAL A 486 -0.72 4.19 20.12
C VAL A 486 -1.26 3.87 18.74
N GLY A 487 -0.82 2.77 18.13
CA GLY A 487 -1.35 2.27 16.88
C GLY A 487 -1.44 0.74 16.84
N GLU A 488 -2.01 0.23 15.75
CA GLU A 488 -2.18 -1.21 15.53
C GLU A 488 -0.91 -1.78 14.89
N GLY A 489 -0.30 -2.75 15.56
CA GLY A 489 0.89 -3.46 15.08
C GLY A 489 0.62 -4.29 13.82
N VAL A 490 1.60 -4.32 12.93
CA VAL A 490 1.55 -5.11 11.69
C VAL A 490 2.76 -6.03 11.58
N ALA A 491 2.57 -7.21 11.00
CA ALA A 491 3.65 -8.11 10.60
C ALA A 491 3.34 -8.72 9.23
N GLY A 492 4.33 -8.64 8.34
CA GLY A 492 4.14 -9.02 6.94
C GLY A 492 2.97 -8.25 6.28
N ARG A 493 2.06 -8.97 5.62
CA ARG A 493 0.94 -8.39 4.86
C ARG A 493 -0.36 -8.22 5.68
N LYS A 494 -0.35 -8.53 6.98
CA LYS A 494 -1.52 -8.55 7.86
C LYS A 494 -1.26 -7.81 9.17
N LEU A 495 -2.33 -7.60 9.94
CA LEU A 495 -2.20 -7.22 11.34
C LEU A 495 -1.50 -8.34 12.11
N THR A 496 -0.69 -7.99 13.12
CA THR A 496 -0.11 -9.02 13.98
C THR A 496 -1.19 -9.74 14.80
N ASP A 497 -0.95 -11.02 15.03
CA ASP A 497 -1.69 -11.85 15.95
C ASP A 497 -0.78 -12.18 17.14
N LEU A 498 -1.26 -11.95 18.37
CA LEU A 498 -0.48 -12.12 19.61
C LEU A 498 -0.13 -13.57 19.96
N GLU A 499 -0.67 -14.54 19.22
CA GLU A 499 -0.45 -15.98 19.47
C GLU A 499 0.88 -16.49 18.90
N GLU A 500 1.50 -15.76 17.96
CA GLU A 500 2.75 -16.17 17.32
C GLU A 500 3.95 -15.50 18.01
N GLU A 501 4.64 -16.23 18.88
CA GLU A 501 5.89 -15.79 19.56
C GLU A 501 7.03 -15.37 18.60
N SER A 502 6.85 -15.56 17.28
CA SER A 502 7.87 -15.35 16.25
C SER A 502 7.56 -14.25 15.22
N THR A 503 6.42 -13.55 15.28
CA THR A 503 6.11 -12.49 14.31
C THR A 503 6.60 -11.14 14.84
N GLU A 504 7.81 -10.74 14.41
CA GLU A 504 8.34 -9.40 14.67
C GLU A 504 7.40 -8.35 14.07
N VAL A 505 6.96 -7.40 14.90
CA VAL A 505 6.17 -6.25 14.44
C VAL A 505 7.08 -5.39 13.57
N ILE A 506 6.65 -5.10 12.35
CA ILE A 506 7.44 -4.33 11.37
C ILE A 506 6.91 -2.89 11.18
N GLY A 507 5.86 -2.53 11.90
CA GLY A 507 5.23 -1.23 11.76
C GLY A 507 3.96 -1.04 12.59
N SER A 508 3.39 0.15 12.44
CA SER A 508 2.15 0.57 13.06
C SER A 508 1.24 1.27 12.05
N ILE A 509 -0.06 1.00 12.14
CA ILE A 509 -1.10 1.70 11.38
C ILE A 509 -2.13 2.34 12.32
N ASN A 510 -2.92 3.28 11.78
CA ASN A 510 -3.98 3.99 12.51
C ASN A 510 -3.51 4.59 13.85
N THR A 511 -2.28 5.08 13.90
CA THR A 511 -1.73 5.64 15.13
C THR A 511 -2.49 6.90 15.53
N VAL A 512 -2.74 7.05 16.83
CA VAL A 512 -3.35 8.24 17.45
C VAL A 512 -2.46 8.71 18.59
N GLY A 513 -2.42 10.02 18.83
CA GLY A 513 -1.80 10.59 20.02
C GLY A 513 -2.83 10.69 21.14
N LEU A 514 -2.65 9.96 22.21
CA LEU A 514 -3.47 9.98 23.41
C LEU A 514 -2.76 10.83 24.47
N ALA A 515 -3.31 12.01 24.77
CA ALA A 515 -2.83 12.80 25.90
C ALA A 515 -3.06 12.02 27.20
N LEU A 516 -2.05 12.00 28.06
CA LEU A 516 -2.12 11.27 29.33
C LEU A 516 -2.44 12.18 30.49
N ASN A 517 -2.89 11.61 31.60
CA ASN A 517 -3.01 12.29 32.88
C ASN A 517 -2.21 11.55 33.97
N PRO A 518 -0.86 11.61 33.93
CA PRO A 518 -0.04 10.90 34.90
C PRO A 518 -0.30 11.40 36.32
N ARG A 519 -0.57 10.48 37.25
CA ARG A 519 -0.84 10.79 38.66
C ARG A 519 0.23 10.16 39.52
N ALA A 520 0.72 10.93 40.48
CA ALA A 520 1.54 10.39 41.55
C ALA A 520 0.66 9.51 42.45
N ILE A 521 1.06 8.24 42.64
CA ILE A 521 0.40 7.38 43.61
C ILE A 521 0.67 7.92 45.01
N GLN A 522 -0.41 8.20 45.73
CA GLN A 522 -0.36 8.55 47.14
C GLN A 522 -0.47 7.25 47.95
N PRO A 523 0.54 6.92 48.78
CA PRO A 523 0.49 5.73 49.62
C PRO A 523 -0.76 5.73 50.50
N ALA A 524 -1.47 4.61 50.53
CA ALA A 524 -2.60 4.45 51.45
C ALA A 524 -2.12 4.54 52.91
N THR A 525 -2.84 5.31 53.73
CA THR A 525 -2.54 5.48 55.18
C THR A 525 -2.94 4.27 56.02
N ASN A 526 -3.62 3.30 55.42
CA ASN A 526 -3.91 1.99 55.97
C ASN A 526 -3.86 0.95 54.84
N LEU A 527 -3.70 -0.32 55.21
CA LEU A 527 -3.60 -1.43 54.27
C LEU A 527 -4.94 -2.14 54.02
N GLY A 528 -6.06 -1.53 54.46
CA GLY A 528 -7.41 -2.06 54.23
C GLY A 528 -7.89 -1.91 52.78
N ASN A 529 -7.23 -1.07 51.97
CA ASN A 529 -7.56 -0.85 50.57
C ASN A 529 -6.30 -0.52 49.75
N VAL A 530 -5.59 -1.54 49.27
CA VAL A 530 -4.39 -1.41 48.46
C VAL A 530 -4.70 -1.90 47.04
N GLU A 531 -4.60 -0.98 46.08
CA GLU A 531 -4.89 -1.27 44.66
C GLU A 531 -3.61 -1.70 43.93
N LEU A 532 -3.70 -2.84 43.25
CA LEU A 532 -2.64 -3.47 42.43
C LEU A 532 -3.30 -4.02 41.17
N PHE A 533 -3.96 -3.14 40.40
CA PHE A 533 -4.90 -3.53 39.35
C PHE A 533 -4.31 -4.59 38.38
N PRO A 534 -5.05 -5.65 38.00
CA PRO A 534 -6.47 -5.91 38.28
C PRO A 534 -6.74 -6.49 39.69
N TYR A 535 -5.74 -6.59 40.55
CA TYR A 535 -5.90 -7.07 41.93
C TYR A 535 -6.19 -5.95 42.92
N LYS A 536 -6.83 -6.35 44.02
CA LYS A 536 -7.04 -5.50 45.18
C LYS A 536 -6.76 -6.31 46.44
N LEU A 537 -5.84 -5.80 47.25
CA LEU A 537 -5.44 -6.39 48.52
C LEU A 537 -6.02 -5.55 49.67
N SER A 538 -6.63 -6.24 50.63
CA SER A 538 -7.12 -5.63 51.87
C SER A 538 -6.61 -6.42 53.05
N ILE A 539 -5.66 -5.88 53.81
CA ILE A 539 -5.23 -6.44 55.09
C ILE A 539 -6.28 -6.04 56.14
N THR A 540 -7.00 -7.04 56.64
CA THR A 540 -8.10 -6.84 57.60
C THR A 540 -7.60 -6.82 59.03
N ARG A 541 -6.51 -7.55 59.32
CA ARG A 541 -5.91 -7.64 60.64
C ARG A 541 -4.43 -8.00 60.53
N GLY A 542 -3.59 -7.44 61.38
CA GLY A 542 -2.20 -7.85 61.54
C GLY A 542 -1.89 -8.00 63.01
N GLU A 543 -1.18 -9.06 63.36
CA GLU A 543 -0.70 -9.34 64.72
C GLU A 543 0.79 -9.68 64.64
N ALA A 544 1.60 -9.04 65.46
CA ALA A 544 2.99 -9.40 65.64
C ALA A 544 3.18 -9.96 67.05
N ARG A 545 3.78 -11.13 67.20
CA ARG A 545 4.00 -11.80 68.48
C ARG A 545 5.49 -11.92 68.78
N LEU A 546 5.86 -11.50 69.98
CA LEU A 546 7.21 -11.61 70.52
C LEU A 546 7.13 -12.38 71.85
N SER A 547 7.78 -13.54 71.93
CA SER A 547 7.87 -14.29 73.18
C SER A 547 9.09 -13.87 73.99
N GLU A 548 8.96 -13.83 75.31
CA GLU A 548 10.04 -13.50 76.23
C GLU A 548 11.30 -14.37 76.00
N GLY A 549 12.47 -13.71 75.96
CA GLY A 549 13.77 -14.35 75.77
C GLY A 549 14.05 -14.84 74.34
N LYS A 550 13.16 -14.60 73.37
CA LYS A 550 13.37 -14.95 71.95
C LYS A 550 13.71 -13.73 71.10
N ASP A 551 14.51 -13.99 70.07
CA ASP A 551 14.92 -13.02 69.03
C ASP A 551 14.04 -13.10 67.77
N MET A 552 12.86 -13.73 67.87
CA MET A 552 11.98 -13.98 66.72
C MET A 552 10.67 -13.23 66.89
N LEU A 553 10.38 -12.35 65.93
CA LEU A 553 9.13 -11.63 65.80
C LEU A 553 8.27 -12.33 64.75
N ASN A 554 7.19 -12.99 65.19
CA ASN A 554 6.26 -13.68 64.29
C ASN A 554 5.13 -12.73 63.92
N THR A 555 5.11 -12.30 62.65
CA THR A 555 4.05 -11.42 62.13
C THR A 555 3.08 -12.25 61.30
N VAL A 556 1.80 -12.16 61.63
CA VAL A 556 0.70 -12.79 60.89
C VAL A 556 -0.24 -11.70 60.40
N ILE A 557 -0.47 -11.66 59.09
CA ILE A 557 -1.49 -10.80 58.49
C ILE A 557 -2.67 -11.64 58.00
N HIS A 558 -3.87 -11.13 58.22
CA HIS A 558 -5.10 -11.61 57.62
C HIS A 558 -5.50 -10.68 56.49
N TYR A 559 -5.83 -11.23 55.34
CA TYR A 559 -6.08 -10.44 54.14
C TYR A 559 -7.22 -11.01 53.28
N ASN A 560 -7.79 -10.12 52.47
CA ASN A 560 -8.62 -10.45 51.33
C ASN A 560 -7.86 -10.06 50.06
N LEU A 561 -7.78 -10.96 49.09
CA LEU A 561 -7.22 -10.68 47.77
C LEU A 561 -8.30 -11.00 46.72
N ILE A 562 -8.69 -9.99 45.96
CA ILE A 562 -9.65 -10.15 44.86
C ILE A 562 -9.00 -9.74 43.54
N ARG A 563 -9.35 -10.44 42.45
CA ARG A 563 -8.99 -10.09 41.07
C ARG A 563 -10.25 -9.60 40.36
N ASN A 564 -10.15 -8.49 39.64
CA ASN A 564 -11.21 -8.08 38.74
C ASN A 564 -11.24 -9.01 37.52
N GLY A 565 -12.29 -9.83 37.42
CA GLY A 565 -12.48 -10.79 36.33
C GLY A 565 -13.06 -10.18 35.04
N ASP A 566 -13.42 -8.90 35.06
CA ASP A 566 -13.95 -8.20 33.87
C ASP A 566 -12.86 -7.91 32.82
N TYR A 567 -11.58 -8.04 33.22
CA TYR A 567 -10.41 -7.76 32.39
C TYR A 567 -9.64 -9.04 32.09
N GLU A 568 -9.49 -9.31 30.80
CA GLU A 568 -8.42 -10.14 30.29
C GLU A 568 -7.10 -9.37 30.39
N THR A 569 -6.04 -10.01 30.85
CA THR A 569 -4.72 -9.39 31.03
C THR A 569 -3.66 -10.24 30.37
N GLY A 570 -2.54 -9.62 29.99
CA GLY A 570 -1.32 -10.37 29.68
C GLY A 570 -0.65 -10.91 30.94
N GLU A 571 0.64 -11.21 30.85
CA GLU A 571 1.44 -11.64 32.00
C GLU A 571 1.46 -10.53 33.07
N TYR A 572 1.25 -10.89 34.33
CA TYR A 572 1.26 -9.92 35.43
C TYR A 572 2.68 -9.75 35.97
N GLU A 573 3.36 -8.68 35.54
CA GLU A 573 4.78 -8.43 35.84
C GLU A 573 5.03 -7.69 37.17
N HIS A 574 3.99 -7.16 37.81
CA HIS A 574 4.12 -6.46 39.08
C HIS A 574 4.40 -7.42 40.23
N LYS A 575 5.27 -7.00 41.15
CA LYS A 575 5.61 -7.74 42.37
C LYS A 575 5.21 -6.92 43.58
N LEU A 576 4.55 -7.56 44.54
CA LEU A 576 4.26 -6.94 45.82
C LEU A 576 5.45 -7.15 46.77
N ILE A 577 6.07 -6.07 47.23
CA ILE A 577 7.13 -6.14 48.24
C ILE A 577 6.54 -5.71 49.58
N MET A 578 6.61 -6.61 50.56
CA MET A 578 6.28 -6.31 51.94
C MET A 578 7.56 -5.96 52.70
N GLU A 579 7.62 -4.75 53.23
CA GLU A 579 8.68 -4.31 54.12
C GLU A 579 8.13 -4.24 55.55
N ILE A 580 8.81 -4.92 56.46
CA ILE A 580 8.44 -5.00 57.88
C ILE A 580 9.49 -4.25 58.67
N ILE A 581 9.08 -3.18 59.32
CA ILE A 581 9.93 -2.34 60.15
C ILE A 581 9.59 -2.60 61.61
N ASP A 582 10.56 -3.12 62.33
CA ASP A 582 10.44 -3.44 63.73
C ASP A 582 10.47 -2.17 64.62
N PRO A 583 10.20 -2.28 65.94
CA PRO A 583 10.23 -1.13 66.85
C PRO A 583 11.60 -0.45 66.96
N ASN A 584 12.68 -1.16 66.63
CA ASN A 584 14.05 -0.64 66.63
C ASN A 584 14.40 0.08 65.31
N GLY A 585 13.47 0.11 64.34
CA GLY A 585 13.65 0.71 63.03
C GLY A 585 14.38 -0.19 62.03
N GLN A 586 14.64 -1.46 62.37
CA GLN A 586 15.24 -2.39 61.41
C GLN A 586 14.18 -2.91 60.44
N SER A 587 14.56 -2.94 59.16
CA SER A 587 13.70 -3.31 58.05
C SER A 587 14.02 -4.72 57.54
N THR A 588 12.98 -5.52 57.29
CA THR A 588 13.06 -6.82 56.61
C THR A 588 12.10 -6.83 55.43
N GLU A 589 12.60 -7.14 54.24
CA GLU A 589 11.80 -7.20 53.03
C GLU A 589 11.46 -8.62 52.61
N LYS A 590 10.26 -8.79 52.06
CA LYS A 590 9.80 -10.03 51.43
C LYS A 590 9.02 -9.73 50.17
N THR A 591 9.46 -10.27 49.05
CA THR A 591 8.67 -10.33 47.82
C THR A 591 7.54 -11.35 47.99
N LEU A 592 6.31 -10.92 47.71
CA LEU A 592 5.09 -11.71 47.76
C LEU A 592 4.54 -11.89 46.35
N THR A 593 4.49 -13.13 45.89
CA THR A 593 3.96 -13.49 44.58
C THR A 593 2.47 -13.76 44.67
N LEU A 594 1.64 -12.98 43.96
CA LEU A 594 0.20 -13.19 43.89
C LEU A 594 -0.11 -14.53 43.20
N GLY A 595 -0.99 -15.34 43.80
CA GLY A 595 -1.32 -16.69 43.33
C GLY A 595 -0.42 -17.81 43.89
N THR A 596 0.77 -17.47 44.41
CA THR A 596 1.70 -18.45 45.02
C THR A 596 1.87 -18.24 46.51
N ASP A 597 2.30 -17.05 46.93
CA ASP A 597 2.43 -16.67 48.35
C ASP A 597 1.09 -16.15 48.89
N LEU A 598 0.42 -15.31 48.10
CA LEU A 598 -0.89 -14.75 48.42
C LEU A 598 -1.97 -15.31 47.50
N PHE A 599 -2.79 -16.22 48.01
CA PHE A 599 -3.92 -16.79 47.27
C PHE A 599 -5.14 -15.85 47.23
N ILE A 600 -5.85 -15.86 46.11
CA ILE A 600 -7.15 -15.16 45.94
C ILE A 600 -8.16 -15.74 46.94
N GLY A 601 -8.96 -14.86 47.54
CA GLY A 601 -10.04 -15.22 48.46
C GLY A 601 -10.13 -14.30 49.67
N ASN A 602 -11.11 -14.59 50.52
CA ASN A 602 -11.38 -13.82 51.73
C ASN A 602 -10.78 -14.50 52.97
N ASN A 603 -10.35 -13.70 53.93
CA ASN A 603 -9.83 -14.09 55.25
C ASN A 603 -8.69 -15.11 55.17
N LYS A 604 -7.80 -14.95 54.19
CA LYS A 604 -6.56 -15.72 54.10
C LYS A 604 -5.54 -15.18 55.11
N SER A 605 -4.52 -15.95 55.42
CA SER A 605 -3.47 -15.54 56.34
C SER A 605 -2.09 -15.78 55.73
N TYR A 606 -1.17 -14.84 55.97
CA TYR A 606 0.24 -14.97 55.62
C TYR A 606 1.08 -14.71 56.87
N SER A 607 2.07 -15.58 57.11
CA SER A 607 2.93 -15.53 58.29
C SER A 607 4.39 -15.39 57.89
N ILE A 608 5.11 -14.53 58.59
CA ILE A 608 6.53 -14.29 58.38
C ILE A 608 7.23 -14.12 59.73
N THR A 609 8.41 -14.72 59.85
CA THR A 609 9.26 -14.61 61.03
C THR A 609 10.45 -13.72 60.73
N VAL A 610 10.63 -12.68 61.54
CA VAL A 610 11.78 -11.77 61.47
C VAL A 610 12.71 -12.09 62.65
N ASN A 611 13.99 -12.33 62.35
CA ASN A 611 15.01 -12.61 63.36
C ASN A 611 15.80 -11.34 63.65
N ASN A 612 15.75 -10.84 64.89
CA ASN A 612 16.53 -9.68 65.32
C ASN A 612 16.81 -9.73 66.84
N ASN A 613 17.78 -8.97 67.32
CA ASN A 613 18.18 -8.92 68.75
C ASN A 613 17.12 -8.21 69.62
N PHE A 614 15.99 -8.87 69.87
CA PHE A 614 14.88 -8.35 70.68
C PHE A 614 15.03 -8.61 72.18
N ARG A 615 16.04 -9.41 72.59
CA ARG A 615 16.27 -9.90 73.96
C ARG A 615 16.17 -8.88 75.10
N ASN A 616 16.50 -7.61 74.88
CA ASN A 616 16.71 -6.68 76.00
C ASN A 616 15.78 -5.46 76.05
N ASN A 617 14.97 -5.14 75.02
CA ASN A 617 14.46 -3.76 74.86
C ASN A 617 13.04 -3.58 74.28
N VAL A 618 12.19 -4.60 74.20
CA VAL A 618 10.83 -4.42 73.62
C VAL A 618 9.74 -4.82 74.62
N SER A 619 9.34 -3.90 75.49
CA SER A 619 8.18 -4.04 76.40
C SER A 619 6.87 -3.48 75.83
N GLY A 620 6.91 -2.95 74.61
CA GLY A 620 5.76 -2.40 73.88
C GLY A 620 6.19 -1.75 72.56
N GLY A 621 5.24 -1.51 71.65
CA GLY A 621 5.50 -0.92 70.33
C GLY A 621 4.61 -1.51 69.24
N GLY A 622 4.86 -1.09 68.00
CA GLY A 622 4.18 -1.61 66.82
C GLY A 622 5.16 -1.95 65.72
N VAL A 623 4.76 -2.88 64.87
CA VAL A 623 5.45 -3.21 63.62
C VAL A 623 4.82 -2.37 62.52
N ARG A 624 5.62 -1.60 61.79
CA ARG A 624 5.14 -0.90 60.60
C ARG A 624 5.33 -1.80 59.39
N ILE A 625 4.23 -2.08 58.70
CA ILE A 625 4.24 -2.76 57.42
C ILE A 625 4.09 -1.72 56.33
N ASN A 626 5.07 -1.66 55.43
CA ASN A 626 5.00 -0.92 54.18
C ASN A 626 4.78 -1.92 53.04
N LEU A 627 3.89 -1.58 52.11
CA LEU A 627 3.73 -2.33 50.88
C LEU A 627 4.23 -1.47 49.73
N TYR A 628 5.09 -2.05 48.90
CA TYR A 628 5.55 -1.45 47.66
C TYR A 628 5.07 -2.29 46.48
N ASP A 629 4.69 -1.61 45.42
CA ASP A 629 4.60 -2.20 44.10
C ASP A 629 5.97 -2.09 43.42
N GLU A 630 6.50 -3.21 42.93
CA GLU A 630 7.73 -3.27 42.16
C GLU A 630 7.43 -3.68 40.72
N PHE A 631 7.78 -2.81 39.77
CA PHE A 631 7.63 -3.04 38.34
C PHE A 631 8.96 -2.74 37.63
N GLN A 632 9.43 -3.69 36.82
CA GLN A 632 10.71 -3.57 36.08
C GLN A 632 11.90 -3.15 36.97
N GLY A 633 11.93 -3.66 38.21
CA GLY A 633 12.97 -3.40 39.21
C GLY A 633 12.86 -2.06 39.94
N ARG A 634 11.76 -1.31 39.74
CA ARG A 634 11.52 0.00 40.37
C ARG A 634 10.36 -0.08 41.32
N ARG A 635 10.47 0.61 42.45
CA ARG A 635 9.53 0.50 43.55
C ARG A 635 8.73 1.77 43.76
N MET A 636 7.47 1.59 44.15
CA MET A 636 6.56 2.66 44.52
C MET A 636 5.83 2.25 45.79
N LEU A 637 5.87 3.09 46.83
CA LEU A 637 5.14 2.83 48.07
C LEU A 637 3.63 2.98 47.79
N ILE A 638 2.86 1.92 48.02
CA ILE A 638 1.42 1.89 47.75
C ILE A 638 0.58 1.91 49.03
N GLY A 639 1.17 1.60 50.18
CA GLY A 639 0.50 1.76 51.47
C GLY A 639 1.39 1.48 52.67
N SER A 640 0.98 1.97 53.84
CA SER A 640 1.66 1.74 55.11
C SER A 640 0.66 1.61 56.25
N GLN A 641 0.92 0.72 57.20
CA GLN A 641 0.14 0.60 58.43
C GLN A 641 0.96 0.01 59.58
N SER A 642 0.78 0.53 60.78
CA SER A 642 1.34 -0.03 62.00
C SER A 642 0.38 -1.00 62.68
N TYR A 643 0.90 -2.15 63.13
CA TYR A 643 0.18 -3.17 63.87
C TYR A 643 0.80 -3.35 65.26
N PRO A 644 -0.01 -3.60 66.31
CA PRO A 644 0.51 -3.76 67.65
C PRO A 644 1.33 -5.05 67.79
N ILE A 645 2.35 -5.00 68.65
CA ILE A 645 3.05 -6.19 69.12
C ILE A 645 2.37 -6.72 70.37
N ILE A 646 2.08 -8.02 70.37
CA ILE A 646 1.61 -8.77 71.53
C ILE A 646 2.83 -9.46 72.15
N TYR A 647 3.16 -9.07 73.38
CA TYR A 647 4.24 -9.70 74.15
C TYR A 647 3.70 -10.91 74.91
N GLU A 648 4.33 -12.07 74.72
CA GLU A 648 4.00 -13.31 75.42
C GLU A 648 5.07 -13.60 76.49
N GLU A 649 4.71 -13.35 77.75
CA GLU A 649 5.55 -13.64 78.91
C GLU A 649 5.70 -15.15 79.13
N ASN A 650 6.89 -15.60 79.49
CA ASN A 650 7.17 -17.01 79.71
C ASN A 650 6.54 -17.45 81.05
N GLN A 651 5.47 -18.24 81.01
CA GLN A 651 4.74 -18.69 82.21
C GLN A 651 5.52 -19.64 83.15
N VAL A 652 6.82 -19.84 82.94
CA VAL A 652 7.67 -20.70 83.78
C VAL A 652 8.12 -19.97 85.07
N ASN A 653 7.97 -18.63 85.14
CA ASN A 653 8.41 -17.82 86.28
C ASN A 653 7.26 -17.09 87.02
N LYS A 654 6.05 -17.67 87.09
CA LYS A 654 5.09 -17.21 88.09
C LYS A 654 5.44 -17.87 89.43
N PRO A 655 5.81 -17.11 90.48
CA PRO A 655 5.81 -17.69 91.81
C PRO A 655 4.36 -18.06 92.14
N ASP A 656 4.12 -19.32 92.46
CA ASP A 656 2.86 -19.74 93.08
C ASP A 656 2.64 -18.86 94.31
N SER A 657 1.50 -18.18 94.34
CA SER A 657 1.05 -17.43 95.49
C SER A 657 0.58 -18.39 96.57
N ASP A 658 1.33 -18.49 97.66
CA ASP A 658 0.84 -18.76 99.02
C ASP A 658 1.57 -17.85 100.02
#